data_AF-A0A1V3J251-F1
#
_entry.id   AF-A0A1V3J251-F1
#
_cell.length_a   1.000
_cell.length_b   1.000
_cell.length_c   1.000
_cell.angle_alpha   90.00
_cell.angle_beta   90.00
_cell.angle_gamma   90.00
#
_symmetry.space_group_name_H-M   'P 1'
#
loop_
_entity.id
_entity.type
_entity.pdbx_description
1 polymer ?
#
loop_
_entity_poly.entity_id
_entity_poly.type
_entity_poly.pdbx_seq_one_letter_code
_entity_poly.pdbx_strand_id
1 'polypeptide(L)'
;MTIIYSSDVVDPTQIARVTLTFGKNDITPGSLLIIHPYYGGTGARNLDNEGTPISHRVTREELGSKLVFGVPAPIPGEKISITYDIKAPTGYNKEGIYIDTIARADKAKQPSAIVIGNGDALLTSDEIDAEGKVAVTVTLPKGLSITDELVVQTNQGESKAIRLPKEVLDKGQVELKVDAPEGGENNELLVSAYIVDRHGNSSEVKDHVYLLDVREPEASVELNNITADNIINAQEARGNITVSGKVKGDFKEGDQVRIFLDANTYATRSVDAEGNFSAELSARYFVNDEDKTIKAVLTTHKNGKAFTFEGEKVYTVDTTVPNADSTQVTLDNITADNVINAQEAQGTVTISGRVSGEFNTGDQVRIFIDENTFYTRYVDEQGRFSADVPAQQLVNDADKTVYAVLTTTDSAGNTGIIRAEKQYEVDTTAPNADSTQVILDNITADNLINGAEAKGAVTISGRVSGEFNTGDQVRIFIDENTFYTRYVDEQGRFSADVSAQQLVNDADKTVYAVLTTTDSAGNTGTIRAEKQYAVDTMVDAQVHINPIGTVNRYGHYTISGKVTGEFNPGDQIRIFLDEKTYYTRQVDAEGKFSATVPGSLLFKDADKIVSAVLTTTDAVGNTAEISNAVKFNAPKATAGYFHSRIDGTSRAIDLVGLSSKRKNNPSELTTDEIGKFVYNKLIDAVTVPGSQLVKDIDKIVEEGHSVKFTAPKATAGYFHSRIDGSSHAIDLVGLSSKGKNKPLVITTGEVGEIDAVSTVGDNVINIGGSLVDSTIIDLGSGKAVLNTHHDGTDRSLGNDNTSDFNHLRIAENVDLGAQIYGGKGKDIIEIGGHFNGKMELSAGDDHVTYVQGVGRINGGLGHDTVKITGKGAILELKNFVEVETIDISGSGSNTLRINSDAASADRTTVFVKGDRDDKVDFGNVSPNAANLKEGNKGSWYKVGSTVKDGVQYDGYEFNHQDDTLVYVQANIQVV
;
A
#
# COMPACT_ATOMS: atom_id res chain seq x y z
N MET A 1 19.72 -103.78 -68.75
CA MET A 1 18.34 -103.89 -69.25
C MET A 1 17.47 -103.06 -68.32
N THR A 2 16.42 -102.42 -68.82
CA THR A 2 15.51 -101.60 -68.03
C THR A 2 14.14 -101.67 -68.66
N ILE A 3 13.10 -101.96 -67.87
CA ILE A 3 11.71 -101.94 -68.33
C ILE A 3 11.17 -100.54 -68.02
N ILE A 4 10.57 -99.88 -69.01
CA ILE A 4 9.97 -98.56 -68.81
C ILE A 4 8.55 -98.63 -69.38
N TYR A 5 7.57 -98.57 -68.49
CA TYR A 5 6.18 -98.35 -68.85
C TYR A 5 6.01 -96.89 -69.28
N SER A 6 5.32 -96.65 -70.40
CA SER A 6 4.62 -95.38 -70.57
C SER A 6 3.49 -95.31 -69.54
N SER A 7 3.30 -94.15 -68.92
CA SER A 7 2.22 -93.93 -67.97
C SER A 7 0.83 -94.15 -68.63
N ASP A 8 -0.14 -94.51 -67.80
CA ASP A 8 -1.57 -94.59 -68.14
C ASP A 8 -1.97 -95.60 -69.24
N VAL A 9 -2.00 -96.88 -68.87
CA VAL A 9 -2.57 -97.97 -69.68
C VAL A 9 -3.81 -98.56 -68.97
N VAL A 10 -5.01 -98.34 -69.49
CA VAL A 10 -6.25 -98.99 -68.98
C VAL A 10 -6.72 -100.11 -69.94
N ASP A 11 -5.98 -100.32 -71.03
CA ASP A 11 -6.33 -101.22 -72.13
C ASP A 11 -5.28 -102.35 -72.28
N PRO A 12 -5.66 -103.64 -72.21
CA PRO A 12 -4.74 -104.77 -72.31
C PRO A 12 -4.14 -104.98 -73.71
N THR A 13 -4.54 -104.21 -74.74
CA THR A 13 -4.00 -104.31 -76.10
C THR A 13 -2.69 -103.55 -76.33
N GLN A 14 -2.22 -102.76 -75.34
CA GLN A 14 -1.02 -101.93 -75.49
C GLN A 14 0.30 -102.62 -75.07
N ILE A 15 1.40 -101.98 -75.46
CA ILE A 15 2.74 -102.57 -75.55
C ILE A 15 3.70 -101.90 -74.56
N ALA A 16 4.23 -102.66 -73.61
CA ALA A 16 5.30 -102.25 -72.70
C ALA A 16 6.66 -102.21 -73.42
N ARG A 17 7.50 -101.21 -73.10
CA ARG A 17 8.81 -100.99 -73.75
C ARG A 17 9.97 -101.57 -72.93
N VAL A 18 10.54 -102.65 -73.45
CA VAL A 18 11.74 -103.30 -72.91
C VAL A 18 12.97 -102.67 -73.55
N THR A 19 13.79 -101.99 -72.75
CA THR A 19 15.05 -101.39 -73.23
C THR A 19 16.24 -102.27 -72.89
N LEU A 20 16.89 -102.77 -73.94
CA LEU A 20 18.18 -103.47 -73.88
C LEU A 20 19.32 -102.51 -74.21
N THR A 21 20.50 -102.81 -73.69
CA THR A 21 21.72 -102.04 -73.91
C THR A 21 22.88 -103.01 -73.76
N PHE A 22 23.72 -103.09 -74.80
CA PHE A 22 24.83 -104.03 -74.90
C PHE A 22 26.13 -103.25 -75.14
N GLY A 23 27.26 -103.70 -74.60
CA GLY A 23 28.55 -103.13 -74.95
C GLY A 23 28.90 -103.41 -76.41
N LYS A 24 29.73 -102.56 -77.03
CA LYS A 24 30.18 -102.75 -78.44
C LYS A 24 30.90 -104.08 -78.71
N ASN A 25 31.33 -104.78 -77.66
CA ASN A 25 32.01 -106.06 -77.72
C ASN A 25 31.15 -107.25 -77.26
N ASP A 26 29.92 -107.02 -76.74
CA ASP A 26 29.05 -108.08 -76.19
C ASP A 26 28.33 -108.91 -77.26
N ILE A 27 28.19 -108.36 -78.47
CA ILE A 27 27.40 -108.90 -79.58
C ILE A 27 28.05 -108.50 -80.91
N THR A 28 28.00 -109.37 -81.91
CA THR A 28 28.59 -109.12 -83.24
C THR A 28 27.52 -108.86 -84.30
N PRO A 29 27.81 -108.06 -85.36
CA PRO A 29 26.86 -107.80 -86.43
C PRO A 29 26.37 -109.09 -87.09
N GLY A 30 25.06 -109.18 -87.29
CA GLY A 30 24.37 -110.37 -87.80
C GLY A 30 23.98 -111.38 -86.72
N SER A 31 24.29 -111.16 -85.44
CA SER A 31 23.78 -111.98 -84.33
C SER A 31 22.26 -111.90 -84.25
N LEU A 32 21.61 -113.02 -83.95
CA LEU A 32 20.18 -113.08 -83.65
C LEU A 32 19.98 -112.97 -82.14
N LEU A 33 19.39 -111.87 -81.71
CA LEU A 33 18.88 -111.66 -80.35
C LEU A 33 17.45 -112.19 -80.30
N ILE A 34 17.10 -112.98 -79.29
CA ILE A 34 15.75 -113.47 -79.02
C ILE A 34 15.37 -113.03 -77.59
N ILE A 35 14.14 -112.57 -77.39
CA ILE A 35 13.64 -112.05 -76.12
C ILE A 35 12.36 -112.79 -75.74
N HIS A 36 12.36 -113.40 -74.56
CA HIS A 36 11.26 -114.22 -74.03
C HIS A 36 10.60 -113.50 -72.84
N PRO A 37 9.38 -112.95 -73.02
CA PRO A 37 8.59 -112.41 -71.91
C PRO A 37 7.79 -113.52 -71.21
N TYR A 38 7.68 -113.44 -69.88
CA TYR A 38 6.85 -114.33 -69.05
C TYR A 38 5.87 -113.50 -68.20
N TYR A 39 4.64 -113.98 -68.07
CA TYR A 39 3.52 -113.25 -67.42
C TYR A 39 2.94 -114.04 -66.24
N GLY A 40 2.37 -113.34 -65.25
CA GLY A 40 1.62 -113.97 -64.13
C GLY A 40 2.44 -114.84 -63.17
N GLY A 41 3.78 -114.77 -63.22
CA GLY A 41 4.67 -115.67 -62.49
C GLY A 41 5.30 -115.10 -61.21
N THR A 42 5.92 -115.97 -60.42
CA THR A 42 6.67 -115.62 -59.18
C THR A 42 8.06 -115.02 -59.42
N GLY A 43 8.45 -114.78 -60.68
CA GLY A 43 9.75 -114.21 -61.06
C GLY A 43 10.82 -115.21 -61.52
N ALA A 44 10.46 -116.50 -61.67
CA ALA A 44 11.34 -117.53 -62.25
C ALA A 44 10.97 -117.82 -63.72
N ARG A 45 11.91 -118.41 -64.49
CA ARG A 45 11.60 -119.00 -65.82
C ARG A 45 10.56 -120.11 -65.63
N ASN A 46 9.29 -119.83 -65.96
CA ASN A 46 8.24 -120.84 -66.09
C ASN A 46 7.80 -120.90 -67.55
N LEU A 47 8.08 -122.02 -68.22
CA LEU A 47 7.87 -122.18 -69.66
C LEU A 47 6.38 -122.19 -70.04
N ASP A 48 5.49 -122.53 -69.09
CA ASP A 48 4.04 -122.59 -69.31
C ASP A 48 3.40 -121.21 -69.58
N ASN A 49 4.09 -120.11 -69.17
CA ASN A 49 3.61 -118.73 -69.29
C ASN A 49 4.48 -117.88 -70.24
N GLU A 50 5.20 -118.50 -71.18
CA GLU A 50 6.03 -117.80 -72.16
C GLU A 50 5.17 -117.10 -73.24
N GLY A 51 5.24 -115.78 -73.30
CA GLY A 51 4.66 -114.99 -74.38
C GLY A 51 5.53 -114.99 -75.64
N THR A 52 4.93 -114.71 -76.80
CA THR A 52 5.56 -114.81 -78.12
C THR A 52 6.99 -114.23 -78.18
N PRO A 53 8.03 -115.07 -78.38
CA PRO A 53 9.41 -114.61 -78.41
C PRO A 53 9.72 -113.62 -79.54
N ILE A 54 10.38 -112.51 -79.20
CA ILE A 54 10.74 -111.45 -80.15
C ILE A 54 12.15 -111.69 -80.64
N SER A 55 12.30 -111.97 -81.95
CA SER A 55 13.60 -112.18 -82.59
C SER A 55 14.04 -110.97 -83.40
N HIS A 56 15.25 -110.46 -83.17
CA HIS A 56 15.85 -109.33 -83.88
C HIS A 56 17.28 -109.63 -84.33
N ARG A 57 17.68 -109.15 -85.52
CA ARG A 57 18.98 -109.44 -86.12
C ARG A 57 19.87 -108.20 -86.11
N VAL A 58 20.77 -108.13 -85.13
CA VAL A 58 21.51 -106.91 -84.79
C VAL A 58 22.43 -106.49 -85.93
N THR A 59 22.23 -105.26 -86.41
CA THR A 59 22.99 -104.62 -87.49
C THR A 59 24.32 -104.04 -86.99
N ARG A 60 25.10 -103.45 -87.90
CA ARG A 60 26.39 -102.81 -87.56
C ARG A 60 26.22 -101.46 -86.86
N GLU A 61 25.12 -100.76 -87.13
CA GLU A 61 24.79 -99.44 -86.59
C GLU A 61 24.20 -99.51 -85.17
N GLU A 62 23.66 -100.66 -84.78
CA GLU A 62 23.10 -100.92 -83.46
C GLU A 62 24.16 -101.28 -82.39
N LEU A 63 25.43 -101.47 -82.78
CA LEU A 63 26.50 -101.83 -81.83
C LEU A 63 26.78 -100.71 -80.82
N GLY A 64 26.45 -100.97 -79.55
CA GLY A 64 26.57 -100.00 -78.46
C GLY A 64 25.39 -99.02 -78.34
N SER A 65 24.35 -99.20 -79.16
CA SER A 65 23.11 -98.42 -79.10
C SER A 65 22.13 -99.04 -78.10
N LYS A 66 21.13 -98.27 -77.65
CA LYS A 66 19.99 -98.81 -76.92
C LYS A 66 19.01 -99.44 -77.91
N LEU A 67 18.66 -100.70 -77.70
CA LEU A 67 17.63 -101.41 -78.47
C LEU A 67 16.33 -101.42 -77.67
N VAL A 68 15.21 -101.07 -78.30
CA VAL A 68 13.90 -100.97 -77.65
C VAL A 68 12.94 -101.94 -78.32
N PHE A 69 12.35 -102.82 -77.52
CA PHE A 69 11.42 -103.87 -77.96
C PHE A 69 10.06 -103.68 -77.31
N GLY A 70 9.02 -104.05 -78.04
CA GLY A 70 7.64 -103.98 -77.57
C GLY A 70 7.11 -105.36 -77.19
N VAL A 71 6.83 -105.60 -75.91
CA VAL A 71 6.12 -106.80 -75.41
C VAL A 71 4.70 -106.39 -74.99
N PRO A 72 3.68 -107.26 -75.08
CA PRO A 72 2.37 -106.99 -74.48
C PRO A 72 2.48 -106.57 -73.01
N ALA A 73 1.63 -105.66 -72.55
CA ALA A 73 1.54 -105.29 -71.14
C ALA A 73 0.92 -106.44 -70.29
N PRO A 74 1.34 -106.62 -69.03
CA PRO A 74 0.65 -107.52 -68.10
C PRO A 74 -0.74 -106.98 -67.73
N ILE A 75 -1.64 -107.87 -67.31
CA ILE A 75 -2.97 -107.50 -66.79
C ILE A 75 -2.76 -106.69 -65.48
N PRO A 76 -3.58 -105.66 -65.17
CA PRO A 76 -3.52 -105.00 -63.86
C PRO A 76 -3.56 -105.99 -62.70
N GLY A 77 -2.53 -105.97 -61.84
CA GLY A 77 -2.31 -106.92 -60.75
C GLY A 77 -1.27 -108.02 -61.03
N GLU A 78 -0.83 -108.23 -62.28
CA GLU A 78 0.14 -109.27 -62.63
C GLU A 78 1.60 -108.77 -62.71
N LYS A 79 2.54 -109.71 -62.49
CA LYS A 79 3.98 -109.49 -62.68
C LYS A 79 4.43 -109.94 -64.08
N ILE A 80 5.45 -109.27 -64.61
CA ILE A 80 6.18 -109.64 -65.84
C ILE A 80 7.63 -110.01 -65.50
N SER A 81 8.28 -110.82 -66.33
CA SER A 81 9.74 -111.09 -66.27
C SER A 81 10.28 -111.35 -67.67
N ILE A 82 11.53 -110.96 -67.97
CA ILE A 82 12.07 -111.04 -69.34
C ILE A 82 13.44 -111.76 -69.35
N THR A 83 13.63 -112.73 -70.24
CA THR A 83 14.96 -113.31 -70.53
C THR A 83 15.34 -113.12 -71.99
N TYR A 84 16.62 -113.32 -72.32
CA TYR A 84 17.09 -113.16 -73.71
C TYR A 84 18.22 -114.13 -74.06
N ASP A 85 18.25 -114.52 -75.33
CA ASP A 85 19.29 -115.34 -75.95
C ASP A 85 19.99 -114.55 -77.06
N ILE A 86 21.30 -114.70 -77.19
CA ILE A 86 22.09 -114.16 -78.32
C ILE A 86 22.75 -115.33 -79.05
N LYS A 87 22.47 -115.46 -80.35
CA LYS A 87 23.03 -116.49 -81.24
C LYS A 87 23.89 -115.83 -82.31
N ALA A 88 25.21 -115.96 -82.19
CA ALA A 88 26.18 -115.31 -83.07
C ALA A 88 26.27 -116.00 -84.46
N PRO A 89 26.66 -115.30 -85.54
CA PRO A 89 26.80 -115.90 -86.88
C PRO A 89 27.80 -117.07 -86.95
N THR A 90 28.73 -117.13 -86.00
CA THR A 90 29.76 -118.16 -85.86
C THR A 90 29.35 -119.36 -84.97
N GLY A 91 28.08 -119.44 -84.56
CA GLY A 91 27.53 -120.56 -83.79
C GLY A 91 27.71 -120.48 -82.27
N TYR A 92 28.23 -119.37 -81.75
CA TYR A 92 28.34 -119.13 -80.30
C TYR A 92 27.01 -118.61 -79.73
N ASN A 93 26.52 -119.21 -78.64
CA ASN A 93 25.31 -118.78 -77.94
C ASN A 93 25.62 -118.19 -76.56
N LYS A 94 24.90 -117.13 -76.15
CA LYS A 94 24.99 -116.50 -74.82
C LYS A 94 23.57 -116.19 -74.33
N GLU A 95 23.14 -116.80 -73.23
CA GLU A 95 21.86 -116.51 -72.57
C GLU A 95 22.03 -115.47 -71.44
N GLY A 96 20.96 -114.76 -71.10
CA GLY A 96 20.91 -113.81 -69.99
C GLY A 96 19.51 -113.64 -69.41
N ILE A 97 19.45 -113.34 -68.11
CA ILE A 97 18.21 -113.17 -67.33
C ILE A 97 18.19 -111.78 -66.71
N TYR A 98 17.03 -111.11 -66.72
CA TYR A 98 16.81 -109.86 -66.01
C TYR A 98 15.40 -109.85 -65.40
N ILE A 99 15.31 -109.68 -64.08
CA ILE A 99 14.05 -109.71 -63.34
C ILE A 99 13.82 -108.31 -62.75
N ASP A 100 12.60 -107.82 -62.92
CA ASP A 100 12.11 -106.54 -62.41
C ASP A 100 10.66 -106.77 -61.92
N THR A 101 10.13 -105.97 -61.00
CA THR A 101 8.82 -106.24 -60.38
C THR A 101 8.16 -104.97 -59.87
N ILE A 102 7.03 -104.60 -60.50
CA ILE A 102 6.18 -103.48 -60.11
C ILE A 102 4.72 -103.96 -60.19
N ALA A 103 3.92 -103.67 -59.16
CA ALA A 103 2.47 -103.90 -59.13
C ALA A 103 1.71 -102.58 -59.36
N ARG A 104 0.41 -102.65 -59.64
CA ARG A 104 -0.38 -101.47 -60.07
C ARG A 104 -1.81 -101.49 -59.52
N ALA A 105 -2.28 -100.33 -59.06
CA ALA A 105 -3.56 -100.17 -58.37
C ALA A 105 -4.78 -100.23 -59.30
N ASP A 106 -5.93 -100.65 -58.75
CA ASP A 106 -7.21 -100.74 -59.47
C ASP A 106 -8.05 -99.46 -59.33
N LYS A 107 -8.22 -98.73 -60.45
CA LYS A 107 -9.05 -97.53 -60.52
C LYS A 107 -10.56 -97.81 -60.45
N ALA A 108 -11.01 -99.00 -60.85
CA ALA A 108 -12.44 -99.35 -60.86
C ALA A 108 -13.00 -99.61 -59.45
N LYS A 109 -12.12 -99.95 -58.49
CA LYS A 109 -12.46 -100.24 -57.09
C LYS A 109 -12.20 -99.07 -56.11
N GLN A 110 -11.91 -97.86 -56.58
CA GLN A 110 -11.77 -96.69 -55.68
C GLN A 110 -13.11 -96.35 -54.99
N PRO A 111 -13.14 -96.06 -53.68
CA PRO A 111 -14.33 -95.54 -53.00
C PRO A 111 -14.87 -94.27 -53.68
N SER A 112 -16.18 -94.25 -53.94
CA SER A 112 -16.80 -93.22 -54.79
C SER A 112 -16.94 -91.87 -54.07
N ALA A 113 -17.24 -91.91 -52.77
CA ALA A 113 -17.33 -90.73 -51.90
C ALA A 113 -16.95 -91.10 -50.46
N ILE A 114 -16.48 -90.09 -49.72
CA ILE A 114 -16.35 -90.09 -48.26
C ILE A 114 -17.10 -88.85 -47.79
N VAL A 115 -17.95 -89.02 -46.78
CA VAL A 115 -18.69 -87.96 -46.10
C VAL A 115 -18.37 -88.08 -44.61
N ILE A 116 -18.13 -86.96 -43.92
CA ILE A 116 -17.89 -86.91 -42.48
C ILE A 116 -18.93 -85.98 -41.84
N GLY A 117 -19.44 -86.36 -40.67
CA GLY A 117 -20.43 -85.57 -39.92
C GLY A 117 -21.69 -85.30 -40.75
N ASN A 118 -22.09 -84.04 -40.81
CA ASN A 118 -23.24 -83.56 -41.57
C ASN A 118 -22.99 -83.53 -43.10
N GLY A 119 -21.72 -83.51 -43.52
CA GLY A 119 -21.31 -83.49 -44.91
C GLY A 119 -20.95 -82.13 -45.51
N ASP A 120 -20.77 -81.08 -44.71
CA ASP A 120 -20.15 -79.82 -45.14
C ASP A 120 -18.61 -79.92 -45.22
N ALA A 121 -17.83 -78.99 -44.66
CA ALA A 121 -16.36 -78.96 -44.66
C ALA A 121 -15.74 -78.68 -43.26
N LEU A 122 -16.55 -78.41 -42.23
CA LEU A 122 -16.13 -78.07 -40.88
C LEU A 122 -16.69 -79.09 -39.88
N LEU A 123 -15.83 -79.66 -39.04
CA LEU A 123 -16.26 -80.57 -37.99
C LEU A 123 -16.57 -79.78 -36.72
N THR A 124 -17.86 -79.64 -36.41
CA THR A 124 -18.36 -78.88 -35.25
C THR A 124 -18.50 -79.74 -33.99
N SER A 125 -18.75 -79.10 -32.83
CA SER A 125 -18.95 -79.78 -31.55
C SER A 125 -20.10 -80.80 -31.56
N ASP A 126 -21.15 -80.52 -32.34
CA ASP A 126 -22.42 -81.23 -32.28
C ASP A 126 -22.41 -82.52 -33.12
N GLU A 127 -21.33 -82.73 -33.88
CA GLU A 127 -21.07 -83.89 -34.74
C GLU A 127 -20.05 -84.87 -34.13
N ILE A 128 -19.42 -84.47 -33.03
CA ILE A 128 -18.52 -85.29 -32.22
C ILE A 128 -19.33 -85.85 -31.05
N ASP A 129 -19.28 -87.17 -30.87
CA ASP A 129 -19.99 -87.83 -29.78
C ASP A 129 -19.28 -87.73 -28.43
N ALA A 130 -19.96 -88.21 -27.38
CA ALA A 130 -19.42 -88.25 -26.01
C ALA A 130 -18.20 -89.19 -25.84
N GLU A 131 -17.85 -89.98 -26.85
CA GLU A 131 -16.65 -90.80 -26.92
C GLU A 131 -15.49 -90.12 -27.68
N GLY A 132 -15.67 -88.88 -28.16
CA GLY A 132 -14.67 -88.12 -28.92
C GLY A 132 -14.59 -88.50 -30.41
N LYS A 133 -15.59 -89.20 -30.94
CA LYS A 133 -15.58 -89.74 -32.30
C LYS A 133 -16.59 -89.05 -33.21
N VAL A 134 -16.30 -89.08 -34.52
CA VAL A 134 -17.15 -88.57 -35.59
C VAL A 134 -17.59 -89.70 -36.52
N ALA A 135 -18.81 -89.60 -37.06
CA ALA A 135 -19.32 -90.53 -38.06
C ALA A 135 -18.71 -90.27 -39.45
N VAL A 136 -18.28 -91.34 -40.12
CA VAL A 136 -17.72 -91.35 -41.47
C VAL A 136 -18.50 -92.35 -42.32
N THR A 137 -19.02 -91.88 -43.45
CA THR A 137 -19.78 -92.69 -44.41
C THR A 137 -19.01 -92.82 -45.72
N VAL A 138 -18.48 -94.01 -45.98
CA VAL A 138 -17.72 -94.35 -47.20
C VAL A 138 -18.66 -95.02 -48.20
N THR A 139 -18.78 -94.45 -49.40
CA THR A 139 -19.61 -95.01 -50.48
C THR A 139 -18.80 -95.96 -51.36
N LEU A 140 -19.26 -97.20 -51.46
CA LEU A 140 -18.59 -98.29 -52.16
C LEU A 140 -18.85 -98.23 -53.69
N PRO A 141 -17.84 -98.51 -54.53
CA PRO A 141 -18.03 -98.69 -55.96
C PRO A 141 -18.77 -100.00 -56.28
N LYS A 142 -19.24 -100.12 -57.52
CA LYS A 142 -19.87 -101.34 -58.02
C LYS A 142 -18.81 -102.37 -58.44
N GLY A 143 -19.08 -103.65 -58.24
CA GLY A 143 -18.19 -104.75 -58.67
C GLY A 143 -17.25 -105.30 -57.59
N LEU A 144 -17.45 -104.92 -56.32
CA LEU A 144 -16.72 -105.51 -55.19
C LEU A 144 -17.17 -106.94 -54.88
N SER A 145 -16.24 -107.74 -54.35
CA SER A 145 -16.45 -109.10 -53.88
C SER A 145 -16.63 -109.17 -52.37
N ILE A 146 -17.31 -110.22 -51.87
CA ILE A 146 -17.34 -110.57 -50.43
C ILE A 146 -15.96 -110.98 -49.86
N THR A 147 -14.95 -111.05 -50.72
CA THR A 147 -13.54 -111.31 -50.38
C THR A 147 -12.66 -110.06 -50.40
N ASP A 148 -13.25 -108.89 -50.69
CA ASP A 148 -12.55 -107.61 -50.66
C ASP A 148 -12.74 -106.97 -49.28
N GLU A 149 -11.72 -106.24 -48.80
CA GLU A 149 -11.76 -105.51 -47.54
C GLU A 149 -11.63 -104.00 -47.82
N LEU A 150 -12.52 -103.19 -47.26
CA LEU A 150 -12.37 -101.73 -47.23
C LEU A 150 -11.39 -101.36 -46.13
N VAL A 151 -10.29 -100.71 -46.48
CA VAL A 151 -9.39 -100.08 -45.50
C VAL A 151 -9.72 -98.60 -45.42
N VAL A 152 -10.02 -98.13 -44.21
CA VAL A 152 -10.16 -96.71 -43.88
C VAL A 152 -9.05 -96.33 -42.91
N GLN A 153 -8.33 -95.26 -43.21
CA GLN A 153 -7.22 -94.73 -42.41
C GLN A 153 -7.43 -93.26 -42.12
N THR A 154 -6.97 -92.78 -40.96
CA THR A 154 -7.00 -91.36 -40.61
C THR A 154 -5.59 -90.84 -40.32
N ASN A 155 -5.39 -89.53 -40.47
CA ASN A 155 -4.16 -88.86 -40.02
C ASN A 155 -3.94 -88.91 -38.50
N GLN A 156 -4.95 -89.31 -37.71
CA GLN A 156 -4.84 -89.59 -36.27
C GLN A 156 -4.19 -90.95 -35.97
N GLY A 157 -3.79 -91.71 -37.00
CA GLY A 157 -3.15 -93.02 -36.86
C GLY A 157 -4.11 -94.20 -36.71
N GLU A 158 -5.43 -93.96 -36.75
CA GLU A 158 -6.41 -95.05 -36.78
C GLU A 158 -6.46 -95.70 -38.17
N SER A 159 -6.42 -97.03 -38.23
CA SER A 159 -6.49 -97.79 -39.49
C SER A 159 -7.39 -99.02 -39.31
N LYS A 160 -8.58 -98.98 -39.91
CA LYS A 160 -9.61 -100.02 -39.83
C LYS A 160 -9.74 -100.76 -41.16
N ALA A 161 -9.45 -102.06 -41.15
CA ALA A 161 -9.81 -102.97 -42.23
C ALA A 161 -11.20 -103.58 -41.96
N ILE A 162 -12.12 -103.40 -42.90
CA ILE A 162 -13.54 -103.73 -42.79
C ILE A 162 -13.89 -104.72 -43.90
N ARG A 163 -14.24 -105.94 -43.52
CA ARG A 163 -14.77 -106.94 -44.46
C ARG A 163 -16.11 -106.49 -45.02
N LEU A 164 -16.35 -106.80 -46.29
CA LEU A 164 -17.55 -106.42 -47.01
C LEU A 164 -18.49 -107.63 -47.20
N PRO A 165 -19.19 -108.10 -46.15
CA PRO A 165 -20.20 -109.14 -46.33
C PRO A 165 -21.31 -108.64 -47.25
N LYS A 166 -22.10 -109.58 -47.80
CA LYS A 166 -23.12 -109.25 -48.80
C LYS A 166 -24.09 -108.15 -48.34
N GLU A 167 -24.49 -108.13 -47.08
CA GLU A 167 -25.38 -107.10 -46.50
C GLU A 167 -24.82 -105.68 -46.57
N VAL A 168 -23.49 -105.52 -46.57
CA VAL A 168 -22.81 -104.22 -46.73
C VAL A 168 -22.70 -103.85 -48.22
N LEU A 169 -22.41 -104.83 -49.08
CA LEU A 169 -22.38 -104.63 -50.53
C LEU A 169 -23.76 -104.27 -51.09
N ASP A 170 -24.83 -104.90 -50.58
CA ASP A 170 -26.22 -104.62 -50.96
C ASP A 170 -26.69 -103.23 -50.47
N LYS A 171 -26.10 -102.67 -49.40
CA LYS A 171 -26.29 -101.27 -48.98
C LYS A 171 -25.48 -100.27 -49.81
N GLY A 172 -24.32 -100.67 -50.32
CA GLY A 172 -23.42 -99.81 -51.10
C GLY A 172 -22.66 -98.74 -50.29
N GLN A 173 -22.77 -98.72 -48.97
CA GLN A 173 -22.08 -97.79 -48.08
C GLN A 173 -21.61 -98.48 -46.80
N VAL A 174 -20.53 -97.97 -46.21
CA VAL A 174 -20.02 -98.35 -44.88
C VAL A 174 -20.03 -97.11 -44.00
N GLU A 175 -20.74 -97.20 -42.88
CA GLU A 175 -20.68 -96.20 -41.80
C GLU A 175 -19.75 -96.73 -40.69
N LEU A 176 -18.84 -95.87 -40.23
CA LEU A 176 -17.97 -96.15 -39.09
C LEU A 176 -17.79 -94.87 -38.26
N LYS A 177 -17.51 -95.03 -36.96
CA LYS A 177 -16.97 -93.94 -36.12
C LYS A 177 -15.44 -93.93 -36.22
N VAL A 178 -14.81 -92.77 -36.35
CA VAL A 178 -13.35 -92.57 -36.22
C VAL A 178 -13.07 -91.51 -35.15
N ASP A 179 -11.86 -91.51 -34.58
CA ASP A 179 -11.42 -90.44 -33.67
C ASP A 179 -11.37 -89.08 -34.39
N ALA A 180 -11.94 -88.05 -33.75
CA ALA A 180 -11.81 -86.68 -34.20
C ALA A 180 -10.36 -86.16 -33.97
N PRO A 181 -9.92 -85.07 -34.64
CA PRO A 181 -8.55 -84.59 -34.49
C PRO A 181 -8.20 -84.19 -33.05
N GLU A 182 -7.11 -84.73 -32.52
CA GLU A 182 -6.59 -84.27 -31.23
C GLU A 182 -6.00 -82.86 -31.38
N GLY A 183 -6.58 -81.87 -30.71
CA GLY A 183 -6.03 -80.51 -30.58
C GLY A 183 -7.04 -79.39 -30.81
N GLY A 184 -6.56 -78.27 -31.37
CA GLY A 184 -7.30 -77.00 -31.43
C GLY A 184 -8.05 -76.75 -32.75
N GLU A 185 -8.65 -75.56 -32.82
CA GLU A 185 -9.35 -75.04 -34.01
C GLU A 185 -8.45 -75.10 -35.27
N ASN A 186 -9.03 -75.49 -36.40
CA ASN A 186 -8.40 -75.76 -37.70
C ASN A 186 -7.53 -77.03 -37.77
N ASN A 187 -7.51 -77.90 -36.76
CA ASN A 187 -6.85 -79.21 -36.92
C ASN A 187 -7.56 -80.07 -37.98
N GLU A 188 -6.78 -80.68 -38.88
CA GLU A 188 -7.30 -81.45 -40.01
C GLU A 188 -7.72 -82.86 -39.60
N LEU A 189 -8.90 -83.31 -40.04
CA LEU A 189 -9.25 -84.72 -40.17
C LEU A 189 -9.13 -85.13 -41.64
N LEU A 190 -8.00 -85.75 -42.00
CA LEU A 190 -7.86 -86.46 -43.28
C LEU A 190 -8.35 -87.90 -43.08
N VAL A 191 -9.34 -88.30 -43.89
CA VAL A 191 -9.76 -89.70 -44.02
C VAL A 191 -9.41 -90.21 -45.41
N SER A 192 -8.61 -91.27 -45.45
CA SER A 192 -8.21 -92.01 -46.64
C SER A 192 -8.93 -93.36 -46.68
N ALA A 193 -9.59 -93.68 -47.79
CA ALA A 193 -10.27 -94.96 -47.98
C ALA A 193 -9.85 -95.66 -49.28
N TYR A 194 -9.57 -96.95 -49.21
CA TYR A 194 -9.24 -97.79 -50.38
C TYR A 194 -9.71 -99.23 -50.19
N ILE A 195 -9.88 -99.96 -51.29
CA ILE A 195 -10.26 -101.38 -51.27
C ILE A 195 -9.00 -102.23 -51.45
N VAL A 196 -8.87 -103.30 -50.67
CA VAL A 196 -7.86 -104.35 -50.85
C VAL A 196 -8.54 -105.63 -51.31
N ASP A 197 -8.02 -106.26 -52.37
CA ASP A 197 -8.51 -107.54 -52.87
C ASP A 197 -7.94 -108.74 -52.10
N ARG A 198 -8.49 -109.93 -52.35
CA ARG A 198 -8.04 -111.19 -51.72
C ARG A 198 -6.58 -111.58 -51.99
N HIS A 199 -5.89 -110.90 -52.91
CA HIS A 199 -4.52 -111.15 -53.32
C HIS A 199 -3.54 -110.08 -52.76
N GLY A 200 -4.06 -109.05 -52.08
CA GLY A 200 -3.29 -107.96 -51.49
C GLY A 200 -3.10 -106.75 -52.41
N ASN A 201 -3.80 -106.66 -53.54
CA ASN A 201 -3.78 -105.49 -54.41
C ASN A 201 -4.70 -104.40 -53.86
N SER A 202 -4.25 -103.15 -53.83
CA SER A 202 -5.08 -102.00 -53.46
C SER A 202 -5.73 -101.31 -54.67
N SER A 203 -6.90 -100.70 -54.46
CA SER A 203 -7.43 -99.68 -55.36
C SER A 203 -6.59 -98.39 -55.31
N GLU A 204 -6.93 -97.40 -56.13
CA GLU A 204 -6.55 -96.02 -55.77
C GLU A 204 -7.23 -95.59 -54.46
N VAL A 205 -6.57 -94.69 -53.74
CA VAL A 205 -7.08 -94.11 -52.49
C VAL A 205 -8.06 -93.00 -52.82
N LYS A 206 -9.12 -92.89 -52.03
CA LYS A 206 -10.04 -91.74 -51.98
C LYS A 206 -9.77 -90.98 -50.70
N ASP A 207 -9.56 -89.67 -50.79
CA ASP A 207 -9.30 -88.82 -49.64
C ASP A 207 -10.39 -87.76 -49.47
N HIS A 208 -10.62 -87.32 -48.23
CA HIS A 208 -11.34 -86.09 -47.87
C HIS A 208 -10.70 -85.47 -46.61
N VAL A 209 -10.59 -84.14 -46.57
CA VAL A 209 -10.10 -83.37 -45.42
C VAL A 209 -11.22 -82.48 -44.87
N TYR A 210 -11.43 -82.51 -43.55
CA TYR A 210 -12.31 -81.62 -42.80
C TYR A 210 -11.49 -80.82 -41.79
N LEU A 211 -11.89 -79.59 -41.45
CA LEU A 211 -11.24 -78.77 -40.43
C LEU A 211 -12.06 -78.75 -39.13
N LEU A 212 -11.42 -78.98 -37.99
CA LEU A 212 -12.06 -78.94 -36.68
C LEU A 212 -12.44 -77.50 -36.29
N ASP A 213 -13.73 -77.21 -36.11
CA ASP A 213 -14.24 -75.89 -35.73
C ASP A 213 -15.10 -75.93 -34.45
N VAL A 214 -14.40 -76.11 -33.32
CA VAL A 214 -14.99 -76.30 -31.99
C VAL A 214 -14.73 -75.16 -31.00
N ARG A 215 -13.99 -74.11 -31.40
CA ARG A 215 -13.74 -72.95 -30.54
C ARG A 215 -14.97 -72.03 -30.58
N GLU A 216 -15.61 -71.83 -29.43
CA GLU A 216 -16.65 -70.79 -29.29
C GLU A 216 -16.00 -69.41 -29.48
N PRO A 217 -16.68 -68.40 -30.06
CA PRO A 217 -16.10 -67.07 -30.25
C PRO A 217 -15.60 -66.46 -28.94
N GLU A 218 -14.45 -65.79 -28.95
CA GLU A 218 -13.95 -65.00 -27.82
C GLU A 218 -14.06 -63.51 -28.17
N ALA A 219 -15.07 -62.83 -27.62
CA ALA A 219 -15.28 -61.40 -27.84
C ALA A 219 -15.55 -60.63 -26.53
N SER A 220 -15.28 -59.33 -26.54
CA SER A 220 -15.52 -58.42 -25.40
C SER A 220 -16.16 -57.12 -25.86
N VAL A 221 -17.11 -56.60 -25.09
CA VAL A 221 -17.77 -55.31 -25.34
C VAL A 221 -17.28 -54.29 -24.32
N GLU A 222 -16.66 -53.20 -24.79
CA GLU A 222 -16.28 -52.06 -23.96
C GLU A 222 -17.18 -50.87 -24.27
N LEU A 223 -17.65 -50.16 -23.24
CA LEU A 223 -18.41 -48.93 -23.37
C LEU A 223 -17.52 -47.73 -23.01
N ASN A 224 -17.63 -46.67 -23.82
CA ASN A 224 -16.94 -45.41 -23.57
C ASN A 224 -17.55 -44.69 -22.34
N ASN A 225 -17.01 -43.52 -21.99
CA ASN A 225 -17.70 -42.63 -21.06
C ASN A 225 -19.07 -42.22 -21.62
N ILE A 226 -20.03 -42.06 -20.71
CA ILE A 226 -21.36 -41.53 -21.00
C ILE A 226 -21.27 -40.02 -20.76
N THR A 227 -21.23 -39.24 -21.85
CA THR A 227 -20.57 -37.90 -21.94
C THR A 227 -19.04 -38.01 -21.94
N ALA A 228 -18.32 -36.87 -21.89
CA ALA A 228 -16.86 -36.87 -21.94
C ALA A 228 -16.21 -37.28 -20.60
N ASP A 229 -16.73 -36.78 -19.49
CA ASP A 229 -16.24 -36.98 -18.12
C ASP A 229 -16.91 -38.15 -17.39
N ASN A 230 -17.96 -38.75 -17.99
CA ASN A 230 -18.81 -39.80 -17.42
C ASN A 230 -19.86 -39.30 -16.41
N ILE A 231 -20.13 -37.98 -16.41
CA ILE A 231 -21.15 -37.31 -15.61
C ILE A 231 -22.12 -36.62 -16.58
N ILE A 232 -23.44 -36.75 -16.36
CA ILE A 232 -24.43 -36.01 -17.15
C ILE A 232 -24.78 -34.72 -16.43
N ASN A 233 -24.38 -33.59 -17.02
CA ASN A 233 -24.62 -32.27 -16.44
C ASN A 233 -26.00 -31.68 -16.82
N ALA A 234 -26.35 -30.53 -16.22
CA ALA A 234 -27.65 -29.87 -16.45
C ALA A 234 -27.88 -29.45 -17.90
N GLN A 235 -26.84 -29.19 -18.70
CA GLN A 235 -26.99 -28.89 -20.12
C GLN A 235 -27.27 -30.18 -20.92
N GLU A 236 -26.49 -31.23 -20.68
CA GLU A 236 -26.60 -32.52 -21.36
C GLU A 236 -27.91 -33.23 -21.03
N ALA A 237 -28.36 -33.16 -19.78
CA ALA A 237 -29.65 -33.65 -19.27
C ALA A 237 -30.87 -33.17 -20.07
N ARG A 238 -30.75 -32.09 -20.85
CA ARG A 238 -31.81 -31.51 -21.67
C ARG A 238 -31.82 -32.02 -23.13
N GLY A 239 -30.81 -32.78 -23.56
CA GLY A 239 -30.60 -33.17 -24.96
C GLY A 239 -30.68 -34.68 -25.25
N ASN A 240 -29.79 -35.13 -26.14
CA ASN A 240 -29.49 -36.53 -26.40
C ASN A 240 -28.05 -36.81 -25.92
N ILE A 241 -27.81 -38.01 -25.41
CA ILE A 241 -26.49 -38.53 -25.06
C ILE A 241 -26.09 -39.57 -26.11
N THR A 242 -24.90 -39.44 -26.68
CA THR A 242 -24.34 -40.44 -27.59
C THR A 242 -23.66 -41.54 -26.79
N VAL A 243 -24.34 -42.67 -26.63
CA VAL A 243 -23.72 -43.90 -26.15
C VAL A 243 -22.82 -44.43 -27.25
N SER A 244 -21.59 -44.79 -26.92
CA SER A 244 -20.67 -45.43 -27.85
C SER A 244 -19.79 -46.46 -27.16
N GLY A 245 -19.25 -47.38 -27.93
CA GLY A 245 -18.36 -48.41 -27.43
C GLY A 245 -17.63 -49.15 -28.54
N LYS A 246 -16.85 -50.16 -28.15
CA LYS A 246 -16.03 -50.95 -29.04
C LYS A 246 -16.10 -52.44 -28.68
N VAL A 247 -16.31 -53.27 -29.70
CA VAL A 247 -16.16 -54.71 -29.68
C VAL A 247 -14.71 -55.07 -30.03
N LYS A 248 -14.18 -56.10 -29.37
CA LYS A 248 -12.87 -56.72 -29.67
C LYS A 248 -13.02 -58.24 -29.70
N GLY A 249 -12.09 -58.92 -30.38
CA GLY A 249 -12.08 -60.39 -30.49
C GLY A 249 -12.83 -60.90 -31.71
N ASP A 250 -13.42 -62.09 -31.61
CA ASP A 250 -14.14 -62.77 -32.70
C ASP A 250 -15.55 -62.16 -32.92
N PHE A 251 -15.62 -61.09 -33.73
CA PHE A 251 -16.87 -60.50 -34.22
C PHE A 251 -16.82 -60.27 -35.74
N LYS A 252 -17.95 -59.91 -36.35
CA LYS A 252 -18.08 -59.58 -37.77
C LYS A 252 -18.76 -58.21 -37.94
N GLU A 253 -18.37 -57.47 -38.98
CA GLU A 253 -19.13 -56.29 -39.42
C GLU A 253 -20.61 -56.67 -39.65
N GLY A 254 -21.53 -55.88 -39.10
CA GLY A 254 -22.96 -56.17 -39.16
C GLY A 254 -23.51 -57.04 -38.03
N ASP A 255 -22.68 -57.63 -37.16
CA ASP A 255 -23.15 -58.20 -35.89
C ASP A 255 -23.89 -57.13 -35.06
N GLN A 256 -24.83 -57.55 -34.22
CA GLN A 256 -25.77 -56.64 -33.56
C GLN A 256 -25.41 -56.42 -32.10
N VAL A 257 -25.17 -55.17 -31.70
CA VAL A 257 -25.11 -54.75 -30.30
C VAL A 257 -26.45 -54.14 -29.89
N ARG A 258 -27.04 -54.65 -28.81
CA ARG A 258 -28.19 -54.04 -28.14
C ARG A 258 -27.75 -53.34 -26.88
N ILE A 259 -27.89 -52.02 -26.89
CA ILE A 259 -27.65 -51.12 -25.76
C ILE A 259 -28.94 -51.01 -24.98
N PHE A 260 -28.94 -51.41 -23.72
CA PHE A 260 -30.02 -51.26 -22.74
C PHE A 260 -29.61 -50.19 -21.73
N LEU A 261 -30.50 -49.24 -21.47
CA LEU A 261 -30.45 -48.42 -20.25
C LEU A 261 -31.43 -48.96 -19.20
N ASP A 262 -32.63 -49.37 -19.63
CA ASP A 262 -33.56 -50.14 -18.81
C ASP A 262 -34.22 -51.25 -19.64
N ALA A 263 -35.07 -52.08 -19.01
CA ALA A 263 -35.74 -53.20 -19.67
C ALA A 263 -36.65 -52.80 -20.86
N ASN A 264 -37.07 -51.53 -20.92
CA ASN A 264 -37.91 -50.94 -21.96
C ASN A 264 -37.13 -49.94 -22.85
N THR A 265 -36.18 -49.20 -22.27
CA THR A 265 -35.33 -48.24 -23.02
C THR A 265 -34.07 -48.92 -23.56
N TYR A 266 -34.13 -49.35 -24.83
CA TYR A 266 -32.98 -49.92 -25.53
C TYR A 266 -32.86 -49.43 -26.99
N ALA A 267 -31.65 -49.50 -27.53
CA ALA A 267 -31.34 -49.31 -28.94
C ALA A 267 -30.54 -50.50 -29.48
N THR A 268 -30.84 -50.96 -30.69
CA THR A 268 -30.02 -51.97 -31.39
C THR A 268 -29.24 -51.30 -32.53
N ARG A 269 -27.99 -51.71 -32.74
CA ARG A 269 -27.05 -51.16 -33.73
C ARG A 269 -26.19 -52.27 -34.33
N SER A 270 -25.83 -52.11 -35.59
CA SER A 270 -24.74 -52.89 -36.20
C SER A 270 -23.38 -52.40 -35.69
N VAL A 271 -22.43 -53.33 -35.57
CA VAL A 271 -21.00 -53.05 -35.36
C VAL A 271 -20.34 -52.76 -36.72
N ASP A 272 -19.44 -51.78 -36.79
CA ASP A 272 -18.64 -51.48 -37.98
C ASP A 272 -17.41 -52.42 -38.14
N ALA A 273 -16.68 -52.29 -39.25
CA ALA A 273 -15.52 -53.15 -39.55
C ALA A 273 -14.37 -52.99 -38.53
N GLU A 274 -14.24 -51.81 -37.92
CA GLU A 274 -13.26 -51.53 -36.88
C GLU A 274 -13.73 -51.93 -35.47
N GLY A 275 -14.96 -52.41 -35.31
CA GLY A 275 -15.54 -52.87 -34.05
C GLY A 275 -16.32 -51.82 -33.27
N ASN A 276 -16.52 -50.60 -33.77
CA ASN A 276 -17.23 -49.56 -33.03
C ASN A 276 -18.75 -49.65 -33.21
N PHE A 277 -19.49 -49.08 -32.26
CA PHE A 277 -20.94 -48.90 -32.33
C PHE A 277 -21.36 -47.62 -31.60
N SER A 278 -22.48 -47.01 -32.01
CA SER A 278 -23.04 -45.83 -31.33
C SER A 278 -24.55 -45.66 -31.47
N ALA A 279 -25.18 -45.08 -30.44
CA ALA A 279 -26.59 -44.71 -30.44
C ALA A 279 -26.81 -43.42 -29.63
N GLU A 280 -27.50 -42.45 -30.23
CA GLU A 280 -28.15 -41.39 -29.46
C GLU A 280 -29.36 -41.96 -28.69
N LEU A 281 -29.42 -41.63 -27.40
CA LEU A 281 -30.57 -41.85 -26.51
C LEU A 281 -30.93 -40.52 -25.84
N SER A 282 -32.21 -40.24 -25.59
CA SER A 282 -32.61 -38.97 -24.97
C SER A 282 -32.14 -38.92 -23.52
N ALA A 283 -31.47 -37.83 -23.12
CA ALA A 283 -30.84 -37.67 -21.81
C ALA A 283 -31.82 -37.86 -20.63
N ARG A 284 -33.11 -37.55 -20.86
CA ARG A 284 -34.21 -37.80 -19.91
C ARG A 284 -34.21 -39.22 -19.33
N TYR A 285 -33.79 -40.22 -20.10
CA TYR A 285 -33.82 -41.61 -19.64
C TYR A 285 -32.73 -41.83 -18.60
N PHE A 286 -31.50 -41.38 -18.87
CA PHE A 286 -30.36 -41.44 -17.94
C PHE A 286 -30.60 -40.64 -16.66
N VAL A 287 -31.30 -39.51 -16.75
CA VAL A 287 -31.69 -38.72 -15.55
C VAL A 287 -32.64 -39.50 -14.65
N ASN A 288 -33.55 -40.31 -15.20
CA ASN A 288 -34.58 -41.06 -14.47
C ASN A 288 -34.22 -42.54 -14.19
N ASP A 289 -33.17 -43.07 -14.78
CA ASP A 289 -32.58 -44.38 -14.50
C ASP A 289 -32.27 -44.52 -12.98
N GLU A 290 -32.67 -45.63 -12.35
CA GLU A 290 -32.52 -45.83 -10.91
C GLU A 290 -31.13 -46.39 -10.50
N ASP A 291 -30.44 -47.12 -11.38
CA ASP A 291 -29.15 -47.77 -11.08
C ASP A 291 -27.94 -47.11 -11.76
N LYS A 292 -28.17 -46.18 -12.69
CA LYS A 292 -27.16 -45.43 -13.45
C LYS A 292 -26.15 -46.32 -14.17
N THR A 293 -26.60 -47.48 -14.66
CA THR A 293 -25.75 -48.49 -15.31
C THR A 293 -26.26 -48.82 -16.69
N ILE A 294 -25.55 -48.36 -17.72
CA ILE A 294 -25.88 -48.71 -19.11
C ILE A 294 -25.15 -49.98 -19.54
N LYS A 295 -25.86 -50.88 -20.21
CA LYS A 295 -25.38 -52.22 -20.61
C LYS A 295 -25.46 -52.43 -22.11
N ALA A 296 -24.41 -52.97 -22.71
CA ALA A 296 -24.35 -53.33 -24.12
C ALA A 296 -24.16 -54.84 -24.28
N VAL A 297 -25.03 -55.48 -25.07
CA VAL A 297 -25.00 -56.90 -25.37
C VAL A 297 -24.78 -57.11 -26.86
N LEU A 298 -23.58 -57.56 -27.23
CA LEU A 298 -23.27 -58.07 -28.57
C LEU A 298 -23.99 -59.40 -28.78
N THR A 299 -24.49 -59.64 -29.99
CA THR A 299 -24.91 -60.96 -30.48
C THR A 299 -24.16 -61.24 -31.79
N THR A 300 -23.24 -62.21 -31.76
CA THR A 300 -22.53 -62.72 -32.95
C THR A 300 -22.96 -64.15 -33.27
N HIS A 301 -22.66 -64.63 -34.48
CA HIS A 301 -23.07 -65.94 -34.97
C HIS A 301 -21.90 -66.73 -35.56
N LYS A 302 -21.73 -67.98 -35.09
CA LYS A 302 -20.79 -68.97 -35.61
C LYS A 302 -21.52 -70.31 -35.77
N ASN A 303 -21.40 -70.92 -36.94
CA ASN A 303 -21.98 -72.23 -37.30
C ASN A 303 -23.48 -72.34 -36.96
N GLY A 304 -24.25 -71.28 -37.24
CA GLY A 304 -25.70 -71.19 -36.97
C GLY A 304 -26.08 -70.93 -35.51
N LYS A 305 -25.16 -71.14 -34.56
CA LYS A 305 -25.34 -70.83 -33.13
C LYS A 305 -25.08 -69.34 -32.86
N ALA A 306 -25.90 -68.75 -32.01
CA ALA A 306 -25.76 -67.38 -31.53
C ALA A 306 -24.97 -67.33 -30.22
N PHE A 307 -24.11 -66.33 -30.07
CA PHE A 307 -23.26 -66.10 -28.91
C PHE A 307 -23.41 -64.66 -28.43
N THR A 308 -23.48 -64.45 -27.12
CA THR A 308 -23.74 -63.15 -26.52
C THR A 308 -22.63 -62.72 -25.57
N PHE A 309 -22.12 -61.50 -25.77
CA PHE A 309 -21.06 -60.92 -24.94
C PHE A 309 -21.54 -59.59 -24.39
N GLU A 310 -21.30 -59.34 -23.11
CA GLU A 310 -21.86 -58.21 -22.39
C GLU A 310 -20.75 -57.27 -21.89
N GLY A 311 -21.06 -55.98 -21.87
CA GLY A 311 -20.25 -54.93 -21.27
C GLY A 311 -21.15 -53.90 -20.59
N GLU A 312 -20.70 -53.31 -19.50
CA GLU A 312 -21.48 -52.38 -18.69
C GLU A 312 -20.68 -51.14 -18.32
N LYS A 313 -21.38 -50.04 -18.04
CA LYS A 313 -20.79 -48.75 -17.67
C LYS A 313 -21.70 -48.04 -16.67
N VAL A 314 -21.21 -47.88 -15.45
CA VAL A 314 -21.80 -46.98 -14.45
C VAL A 314 -21.44 -45.54 -14.82
N TYR A 315 -22.38 -44.62 -14.68
CA TYR A 315 -22.21 -43.17 -14.86
C TYR A 315 -22.86 -42.42 -13.69
N THR A 316 -22.70 -41.10 -13.63
CA THR A 316 -23.39 -40.25 -12.63
C THR A 316 -24.18 -39.13 -13.31
N VAL A 317 -25.07 -38.50 -12.55
CA VAL A 317 -25.90 -37.39 -13.01
C VAL A 317 -25.79 -36.28 -11.97
N ASP A 318 -25.28 -35.12 -12.38
CA ASP A 318 -25.20 -33.94 -11.53
C ASP A 318 -25.76 -32.73 -12.28
N THR A 319 -26.96 -32.31 -11.90
CA THR A 319 -27.64 -31.18 -12.54
C THR A 319 -27.73 -29.96 -11.62
N THR A 320 -26.92 -29.94 -10.55
CA THR A 320 -26.94 -28.94 -9.48
C THR A 320 -25.86 -27.90 -9.75
N VAL A 321 -26.25 -26.67 -10.11
CA VAL A 321 -25.28 -25.57 -10.23
C VAL A 321 -24.69 -25.19 -8.85
N PRO A 322 -23.42 -24.80 -8.75
CA PRO A 322 -22.87 -24.14 -7.58
C PRO A 322 -23.74 -22.97 -7.13
N ASN A 323 -24.06 -22.94 -5.84
CA ASN A 323 -25.07 -22.03 -5.27
C ASN A 323 -24.73 -21.72 -3.80
N ALA A 324 -25.56 -20.92 -3.12
CA ALA A 324 -25.26 -20.46 -1.75
C ALA A 324 -25.17 -21.58 -0.68
N ASP A 325 -25.76 -22.76 -0.93
CA ASP A 325 -25.68 -23.90 0.00
C ASP A 325 -24.37 -24.69 -0.18
N SER A 326 -23.81 -24.73 -1.40
CA SER A 326 -22.58 -25.46 -1.73
C SER A 326 -21.32 -24.60 -1.83
N THR A 327 -21.49 -23.30 -2.08
CA THR A 327 -20.42 -22.32 -2.31
C THR A 327 -20.73 -21.00 -1.61
N GLN A 328 -19.81 -20.56 -0.75
CA GLN A 328 -19.90 -19.28 -0.05
C GLN A 328 -18.85 -18.31 -0.58
N VAL A 329 -19.28 -17.06 -0.79
CA VAL A 329 -18.44 -15.90 -1.06
C VAL A 329 -18.55 -14.97 0.15
N THR A 330 -17.44 -14.40 0.60
CA THR A 330 -17.40 -13.38 1.66
C THR A 330 -16.56 -12.20 1.19
N LEU A 331 -16.93 -11.01 1.65
CA LEU A 331 -16.10 -9.80 1.58
C LEU A 331 -15.57 -9.50 2.97
N ASP A 332 -14.30 -9.10 3.06
CA ASP A 332 -13.65 -8.69 4.29
C ASP A 332 -14.16 -7.30 4.73
N ASN A 333 -13.48 -6.60 5.65
CA ASN A 333 -13.80 -5.20 5.93
C ASN A 333 -13.32 -4.31 4.76
N ILE A 334 -14.07 -3.23 4.49
CA ILE A 334 -13.64 -2.16 3.60
C ILE A 334 -12.82 -1.20 4.46
N THR A 335 -11.49 -1.19 4.32
CA THR A 335 -10.51 -0.75 5.36
C THR A 335 -10.41 -1.73 6.54
N ALA A 336 -9.68 -1.38 7.60
CA ALA A 336 -9.46 -2.27 8.75
C ALA A 336 -10.68 -2.37 9.69
N ASP A 337 -11.31 -1.23 9.98
CA ASP A 337 -12.45 -1.08 10.91
C ASP A 337 -13.82 -1.11 10.21
N ASN A 338 -13.83 -1.11 8.87
CA ASN A 338 -15.02 -1.04 8.00
C ASN A 338 -15.59 0.38 7.80
N VAL A 339 -14.79 1.41 8.10
CA VAL A 339 -15.10 2.83 7.89
C VAL A 339 -14.00 3.45 7.00
N ILE A 340 -14.37 4.30 6.04
CA ILE A 340 -13.39 5.06 5.24
C ILE A 340 -13.21 6.43 5.87
N ASN A 341 -12.00 6.69 6.38
CA ASN A 341 -11.67 7.98 7.00
C ASN A 341 -11.13 9.01 6.00
N ALA A 342 -10.93 10.26 6.45
CA ALA A 342 -10.50 11.39 5.63
C ALA A 342 -9.11 11.22 5.01
N GLN A 343 -8.24 10.37 5.58
CA GLN A 343 -6.93 10.06 4.99
C GLN A 343 -7.07 8.96 3.91
N GLU A 344 -7.82 7.90 4.20
CA GLU A 344 -8.06 6.79 3.28
C GLU A 344 -8.85 7.24 2.05
N ALA A 345 -9.83 8.13 2.24
CA ALA A 345 -10.63 8.77 1.20
C ALA A 345 -9.80 9.48 0.11
N GLN A 346 -8.55 9.86 0.40
CA GLN A 346 -7.65 10.52 -0.57
C GLN A 346 -6.86 9.53 -1.43
N GLY A 347 -6.86 8.24 -1.08
CA GLY A 347 -6.02 7.22 -1.70
C GLY A 347 -6.78 6.11 -2.41
N THR A 348 -6.34 4.88 -2.16
CA THR A 348 -6.83 3.64 -2.77
C THR A 348 -7.10 2.62 -1.67
N VAL A 349 -8.29 2.03 -1.66
CA VAL A 349 -8.68 0.98 -0.72
C VAL A 349 -8.60 -0.37 -1.43
N THR A 350 -7.91 -1.34 -0.83
CA THR A 350 -7.92 -2.72 -1.30
C THR A 350 -9.16 -3.43 -0.76
N ILE A 351 -10.14 -3.65 -1.62
CA ILE A 351 -11.28 -4.52 -1.31
C ILE A 351 -10.82 -5.97 -1.44
N SER A 352 -11.03 -6.79 -0.42
CA SER A 352 -10.68 -8.20 -0.43
C SER A 352 -11.82 -9.10 0.02
N GLY A 353 -11.69 -10.39 -0.28
CA GLY A 353 -12.66 -11.40 0.12
C GLY A 353 -12.19 -12.82 -0.14
N ARG A 354 -13.08 -13.77 0.14
CA ARG A 354 -12.80 -15.20 0.05
C ARG A 354 -13.98 -15.99 -0.53
N VAL A 355 -13.64 -17.11 -1.15
CA VAL A 355 -14.53 -18.14 -1.67
C VAL A 355 -14.21 -19.46 -0.96
N SER A 356 -15.22 -20.28 -0.72
CA SER A 356 -15.09 -21.65 -0.22
C SER A 356 -16.28 -22.50 -0.60
N GLY A 357 -16.09 -23.82 -0.73
CA GLY A 357 -17.08 -24.73 -1.32
C GLY A 357 -16.67 -25.14 -2.72
N GLU A 358 -17.62 -25.21 -3.66
CA GLU A 358 -17.36 -25.54 -5.07
C GLU A 358 -16.82 -24.31 -5.83
N PHE A 359 -15.49 -24.21 -5.92
CA PHE A 359 -14.78 -23.19 -6.69
C PHE A 359 -13.47 -23.72 -7.26
N ASN A 360 -12.97 -23.04 -8.30
CA ASN A 360 -11.70 -23.28 -8.96
C ASN A 360 -10.78 -22.07 -8.84
N THR A 361 -9.48 -22.32 -8.79
CA THR A 361 -8.48 -21.26 -9.04
C THR A 361 -8.64 -20.72 -10.46
N GLY A 362 -8.77 -19.42 -10.60
CA GLY A 362 -9.09 -18.75 -11.86
C GLY A 362 -10.58 -18.46 -12.09
N ASP A 363 -11.49 -18.86 -11.20
CA ASP A 363 -12.90 -18.44 -11.26
C ASP A 363 -13.02 -16.92 -11.23
N GLN A 364 -14.02 -16.35 -11.92
CA GLN A 364 -14.17 -14.91 -12.08
C GLN A 364 -15.03 -14.31 -10.97
N VAL A 365 -14.48 -13.34 -10.23
CA VAL A 365 -15.23 -12.46 -9.33
C VAL A 365 -15.35 -11.08 -9.95
N ARG A 366 -16.55 -10.49 -9.94
CA ARG A 366 -16.78 -9.07 -10.23
C ARG A 366 -17.19 -8.37 -8.95
N ILE A 367 -16.37 -7.43 -8.50
CA ILE A 367 -16.65 -6.55 -7.36
C ILE A 367 -17.29 -5.28 -7.91
N PHE A 368 -18.52 -4.98 -7.52
CA PHE A 368 -19.25 -3.76 -7.89
C PHE A 368 -19.14 -2.74 -6.74
N ILE A 369 -18.93 -1.48 -7.12
CA ILE A 369 -18.87 -0.30 -6.23
C ILE A 369 -20.11 0.58 -6.40
N ASP A 370 -20.71 0.53 -7.59
CA ASP A 370 -22.04 1.06 -7.91
C ASP A 370 -22.64 0.21 -9.06
N GLU A 371 -23.85 0.53 -9.53
CA GLU A 371 -24.53 -0.21 -10.60
C GLU A 371 -23.72 -0.34 -11.92
N ASN A 372 -22.78 0.58 -12.16
CA ASN A 372 -22.01 0.72 -13.40
C ASN A 372 -20.51 0.44 -13.20
N THR A 373 -19.96 0.72 -12.01
CA THR A 373 -18.52 0.58 -11.72
C THR A 373 -18.21 -0.79 -11.13
N PHE A 374 -17.46 -1.62 -11.85
CA PHE A 374 -17.02 -2.93 -11.34
C PHE A 374 -15.58 -3.31 -11.71
N TYR A 375 -14.98 -4.12 -10.85
CA TYR A 375 -13.62 -4.64 -10.95
C TYR A 375 -13.66 -6.15 -11.12
N THR A 376 -13.24 -6.64 -12.30
CA THR A 376 -13.01 -8.08 -12.51
C THR A 376 -11.71 -8.50 -11.81
N ARG A 377 -11.78 -9.62 -11.09
CA ARG A 377 -10.68 -10.32 -10.43
C ARG A 377 -10.88 -11.83 -10.55
N TYR A 378 -9.87 -12.58 -10.13
CA TYR A 378 -9.85 -14.05 -10.20
C TYR A 378 -9.51 -14.65 -8.84
N VAL A 379 -10.07 -15.82 -8.54
CA VAL A 379 -9.85 -16.52 -7.27
C VAL A 379 -8.50 -17.24 -7.28
N ASP A 380 -7.71 -17.14 -6.19
CA ASP A 380 -6.42 -17.82 -6.05
C ASP A 380 -6.52 -19.28 -5.53
N GLU A 381 -5.38 -19.94 -5.31
CA GLU A 381 -5.29 -21.31 -4.78
C GLU A 381 -5.78 -21.44 -3.31
N GLN A 382 -5.87 -20.34 -2.58
CA GLN A 382 -6.34 -20.28 -1.19
C GLN A 382 -7.81 -19.84 -1.07
N GLY A 383 -8.45 -19.56 -2.21
CA GLY A 383 -9.82 -19.08 -2.33
C GLY A 383 -9.97 -17.57 -2.23
N ARG A 384 -8.90 -16.77 -2.23
CA ARG A 384 -8.99 -15.31 -2.05
C ARG A 384 -9.08 -14.55 -3.36
N PHE A 385 -9.57 -13.32 -3.28
CA PHE A 385 -9.55 -12.33 -4.35
C PHE A 385 -9.38 -10.93 -3.76
N SER A 386 -8.81 -9.98 -4.52
CA SER A 386 -8.75 -8.57 -4.10
C SER A 386 -8.70 -7.59 -5.28
N ALA A 387 -9.26 -6.40 -5.10
CA ALA A 387 -9.17 -5.27 -6.02
C ALA A 387 -8.83 -3.98 -5.30
N ASP A 388 -7.76 -3.33 -5.75
CA ASP A 388 -7.46 -1.95 -5.42
C ASP A 388 -8.42 -1.01 -6.15
N VAL A 389 -9.14 -0.18 -5.38
CA VAL A 389 -10.21 0.70 -5.84
C VAL A 389 -9.92 2.13 -5.35
N PRO A 390 -9.99 3.17 -6.20
CA PRO A 390 -9.83 4.56 -5.75
C PRO A 390 -10.87 4.88 -4.68
N ALA A 391 -10.43 5.32 -3.50
CA ALA A 391 -11.31 5.48 -2.34
C ALA A 391 -12.47 6.46 -2.61
N GLN A 392 -12.23 7.45 -3.47
CA GLN A 392 -13.26 8.37 -3.97
C GLN A 392 -14.47 7.68 -4.62
N GLN A 393 -14.35 6.47 -5.17
CA GLN A 393 -15.54 5.73 -5.66
C GLN A 393 -16.43 5.28 -4.50
N LEU A 394 -15.84 4.73 -3.44
CA LEU A 394 -16.54 4.32 -2.22
C LEU A 394 -17.08 5.54 -1.44
N VAL A 395 -16.39 6.68 -1.49
CA VAL A 395 -16.91 7.95 -0.93
C VAL A 395 -18.13 8.45 -1.70
N ASN A 396 -18.20 8.24 -3.02
CA ASN A 396 -19.33 8.70 -3.87
C ASN A 396 -20.43 7.65 -4.12
N ASP A 397 -20.22 6.38 -3.78
CA ASP A 397 -21.24 5.33 -3.73
C ASP A 397 -22.44 5.79 -2.87
N ALA A 398 -23.65 5.59 -3.39
CA ALA A 398 -24.88 6.11 -2.80
C ALA A 398 -25.52 5.19 -1.74
N ASP A 399 -25.25 3.88 -1.75
CA ASP A 399 -25.83 2.92 -0.79
C ASP A 399 -24.82 2.32 0.20
N LYS A 400 -23.52 2.60 0.00
CA LYS A 400 -22.41 2.13 0.84
C LYS A 400 -22.34 0.61 0.94
N THR A 401 -22.62 -0.09 -0.16
CA THR A 401 -22.63 -1.55 -0.24
C THR A 401 -21.77 -2.06 -1.38
N VAL A 402 -20.64 -2.68 -1.06
CA VAL A 402 -19.82 -3.39 -2.04
C VAL A 402 -20.46 -4.76 -2.33
N TYR A 403 -20.65 -5.10 -3.61
CA TYR A 403 -21.21 -6.38 -4.03
C TYR A 403 -20.17 -7.25 -4.75
N ALA A 404 -19.94 -8.48 -4.30
CA ALA A 404 -19.11 -9.46 -5.01
C ALA A 404 -19.99 -10.49 -5.73
N VAL A 405 -19.77 -10.66 -7.04
CA VAL A 405 -20.46 -11.64 -7.87
C VAL A 405 -19.44 -12.64 -8.43
N LEU A 406 -19.44 -13.86 -7.87
CA LEU A 406 -18.64 -14.99 -8.35
C LEU A 406 -19.39 -15.72 -9.47
N THR A 407 -18.68 -16.06 -10.54
CA THR A 407 -19.06 -17.12 -11.48
C THR A 407 -18.07 -18.28 -11.33
N THR A 408 -18.59 -19.47 -11.03
CA THR A 408 -17.84 -20.73 -10.80
C THR A 408 -18.50 -21.86 -11.60
N THR A 409 -17.75 -22.92 -11.92
CA THR A 409 -18.25 -24.12 -12.58
C THR A 409 -17.81 -25.36 -11.80
N ASP A 410 -18.72 -26.30 -11.56
CA ASP A 410 -18.41 -27.54 -10.85
C ASP A 410 -17.62 -28.55 -11.70
N SER A 411 -17.34 -29.73 -11.12
CA SER A 411 -16.63 -30.82 -11.79
C SER A 411 -17.42 -31.54 -12.89
N ALA A 412 -18.71 -31.27 -13.07
CA ALA A 412 -19.56 -31.78 -14.15
C ALA A 412 -19.76 -30.75 -15.28
N GLY A 413 -19.35 -29.50 -15.08
CA GLY A 413 -19.56 -28.40 -16.03
C GLY A 413 -20.82 -27.55 -15.78
N ASN A 414 -21.51 -27.68 -14.64
CA ASN A 414 -22.60 -26.77 -14.30
C ASN A 414 -22.04 -25.44 -13.80
N THR A 415 -22.33 -24.34 -14.50
CA THR A 415 -21.90 -22.99 -14.10
C THR A 415 -22.92 -22.31 -13.18
N GLY A 416 -22.48 -21.93 -11.98
CA GLY A 416 -23.25 -21.21 -10.97
C GLY A 416 -22.87 -19.73 -10.85
N ILE A 417 -23.73 -18.95 -10.17
CA ILE A 417 -23.46 -17.54 -9.83
C ILE A 417 -23.83 -17.30 -8.36
N ILE A 418 -22.82 -17.03 -7.53
CA ILE A 418 -22.97 -16.73 -6.10
C ILE A 418 -22.74 -15.22 -5.89
N ARG A 419 -23.45 -14.64 -4.92
CA ARG A 419 -23.34 -13.23 -4.54
C ARG A 419 -23.02 -13.08 -3.06
N ALA A 420 -22.25 -12.06 -2.75
CA ALA A 420 -22.05 -11.54 -1.40
C ALA A 420 -22.14 -10.01 -1.44
N GLU A 421 -22.47 -9.41 -0.30
CA GLU A 421 -22.57 -7.96 -0.12
C GLU A 421 -21.91 -7.54 1.19
N LYS A 422 -21.40 -6.31 1.23
CA LYS A 422 -20.72 -5.73 2.38
C LYS A 422 -21.07 -4.26 2.52
N GLN A 423 -21.87 -3.95 3.52
CA GLN A 423 -22.07 -2.56 3.94
C GLN A 423 -20.82 -2.05 4.67
N TYR A 424 -20.51 -0.77 4.47
CA TYR A 424 -19.43 -0.05 5.11
C TYR A 424 -19.88 1.39 5.42
N GLU A 425 -19.09 2.14 6.19
CA GLU A 425 -19.40 3.52 6.52
C GLU A 425 -18.31 4.47 5.96
N VAL A 426 -18.62 5.75 5.86
CA VAL A 426 -17.67 6.78 5.39
C VAL A 426 -17.80 7.96 6.33
N ASP A 427 -16.75 8.21 7.12
CA ASP A 427 -16.67 9.36 8.00
C ASP A 427 -15.35 10.09 7.77
N THR A 428 -15.44 11.20 7.05
CA THR A 428 -14.30 12.08 6.77
C THR A 428 -14.31 13.35 7.61
N THR A 429 -15.05 13.39 8.73
CA THR A 429 -15.35 14.62 9.48
C THR A 429 -14.66 14.63 10.83
N ALA A 430 -13.41 15.14 10.85
CA ALA A 430 -12.66 15.25 12.10
C ALA A 430 -13.41 16.03 13.21
N PRO A 431 -13.24 15.65 14.49
CA PRO A 431 -13.88 16.32 15.62
C PRO A 431 -13.66 17.83 15.61
N ASN A 432 -14.76 18.56 15.76
CA ASN A 432 -14.82 20.00 15.56
C ASN A 432 -15.81 20.65 16.53
N ALA A 433 -16.02 21.96 16.44
CA ALA A 433 -16.83 22.71 17.40
C ALA A 433 -18.34 22.34 17.41
N ASP A 434 -18.87 21.71 16.35
CA ASP A 434 -20.26 21.26 16.28
C ASP A 434 -20.44 19.87 16.91
N SER A 435 -19.42 19.00 16.83
CA SER A 435 -19.45 17.64 17.37
C SER A 435 -18.83 17.50 18.77
N THR A 436 -17.91 18.40 19.12
CA THR A 436 -17.07 18.33 20.33
C THR A 436 -16.94 19.70 20.98
N GLN A 437 -17.39 19.78 22.23
CA GLN A 437 -17.35 20.99 23.05
C GLN A 437 -16.24 20.90 24.10
N VAL A 438 -15.42 21.93 24.18
CA VAL A 438 -14.47 22.18 25.29
C VAL A 438 -14.98 23.37 26.10
N ILE A 439 -14.95 23.27 27.42
CA ILE A 439 -15.37 24.31 28.37
C ILE A 439 -14.28 24.50 29.41
N LEU A 440 -13.92 25.76 29.70
CA LEU A 440 -13.10 26.12 30.85
C LEU A 440 -14.00 26.57 32.02
N ASP A 441 -13.70 26.08 33.22
CA ASP A 441 -14.35 26.50 34.47
C ASP A 441 -13.97 27.97 34.81
N ASN A 442 -14.37 28.50 35.96
CA ASN A 442 -13.90 29.81 36.40
C ASN A 442 -12.43 29.75 36.82
N ILE A 443 -11.70 30.84 36.57
CA ILE A 443 -10.33 31.02 37.05
C ILE A 443 -10.42 31.57 38.47
N THR A 444 -10.17 30.73 39.49
CA THR A 444 -10.69 30.86 40.87
C THR A 444 -12.22 30.63 40.95
N ALA A 445 -12.82 30.76 42.13
CA ALA A 445 -14.25 30.49 42.33
C ALA A 445 -15.16 31.55 41.67
N ASP A 446 -14.76 32.82 41.73
CA ASP A 446 -15.53 33.99 41.26
C ASP A 446 -15.05 34.54 39.91
N ASN A 447 -14.07 33.88 39.28
CA ASN A 447 -13.44 34.26 38.01
C ASN A 447 -12.55 35.52 38.11
N LEU A 448 -12.05 35.81 39.32
CA LEU A 448 -11.18 36.93 39.62
C LEU A 448 -10.01 36.44 40.51
N ILE A 449 -8.79 36.91 40.24
CA ILE A 449 -7.62 36.62 41.08
C ILE A 449 -7.40 37.78 42.03
N ASN A 450 -7.64 37.56 43.33
CA ASN A 450 -7.34 38.55 44.35
C ASN A 450 -5.85 38.55 44.74
N GLY A 451 -5.41 39.59 45.43
CA GLY A 451 -4.05 39.78 45.92
C GLY A 451 -3.59 38.78 46.99
N ALA A 452 -4.46 37.91 47.54
CA ALA A 452 -4.03 36.76 48.34
C ALA A 452 -3.74 35.54 47.44
N GLU A 453 -4.64 35.25 46.50
CA GLU A 453 -4.52 34.16 45.52
C GLU A 453 -3.33 34.37 44.57
N ALA A 454 -3.08 35.61 44.16
CA ALA A 454 -1.93 36.06 43.37
C ALA A 454 -0.56 35.64 43.96
N LYS A 455 -0.49 35.24 45.22
CA LYS A 455 0.73 34.78 45.91
C LYS A 455 0.92 33.26 45.89
N GLY A 456 -0.04 32.50 45.35
CA GLY A 456 -0.06 31.04 45.35
C GLY A 456 -0.09 30.42 43.95
N ALA A 457 -0.67 29.22 43.88
CA ALA A 457 -1.03 28.55 42.62
C ALA A 457 -2.55 28.58 42.45
N VAL A 458 -3.01 28.63 41.20
CA VAL A 458 -4.41 28.53 40.81
C VAL A 458 -4.59 27.27 39.97
N THR A 459 -5.57 26.44 40.31
CA THR A 459 -5.97 25.30 39.48
C THR A 459 -6.85 25.80 38.35
N ILE A 460 -6.35 25.73 37.12
CA ILE A 460 -7.17 25.84 35.92
C ILE A 460 -7.84 24.50 35.70
N SER A 461 -9.16 24.47 35.53
CA SER A 461 -9.90 23.24 35.18
C SER A 461 -10.88 23.46 34.03
N GLY A 462 -11.28 22.36 33.42
CA GLY A 462 -12.27 22.36 32.36
C GLY A 462 -12.78 20.97 32.03
N ARG A 463 -13.64 20.94 31.01
CA ARG A 463 -14.38 19.76 30.55
C ARG A 463 -14.41 19.64 29.04
N VAL A 464 -14.59 18.42 28.58
CA VAL A 464 -14.80 17.99 27.20
C VAL A 464 -16.07 17.14 27.15
N SER A 465 -16.84 17.27 26.07
CA SER A 465 -17.99 16.42 25.77
C SER A 465 -18.25 16.39 24.27
N GLY A 466 -18.63 15.23 23.72
CA GLY A 466 -18.71 15.00 22.28
C GLY A 466 -17.78 13.86 21.88
N GLU A 467 -17.12 13.97 20.73
CA GLU A 467 -16.10 13.02 20.26
C GLU A 467 -14.77 13.25 20.98
N PHE A 468 -14.60 12.57 22.12
CA PHE A 468 -13.35 12.56 22.88
C PHE A 468 -13.07 11.19 23.50
N ASN A 469 -11.79 10.92 23.72
CA ASN A 469 -11.28 9.73 24.39
C ASN A 469 -10.66 10.08 25.74
N THR A 470 -10.68 9.12 26.66
CA THR A 470 -9.83 9.19 27.85
C THR A 470 -8.36 9.13 27.42
N GLY A 471 -7.57 10.13 27.81
CA GLY A 471 -6.18 10.29 27.37
C GLY A 471 -5.96 11.28 26.22
N ASP A 472 -7.01 11.88 25.65
CA ASP A 472 -6.86 12.97 24.66
C ASP A 472 -6.05 14.14 25.22
N GLN A 473 -5.29 14.84 24.36
CA GLN A 473 -4.37 15.87 24.81
C GLN A 473 -5.01 17.26 24.81
N VAL A 474 -5.01 17.93 25.97
CA VAL A 474 -5.36 19.35 26.11
C VAL A 474 -4.11 20.17 26.40
N ARG A 475 -3.84 21.17 25.57
CA ARG A 475 -2.85 22.23 25.86
C ARG A 475 -3.57 23.45 26.42
N ILE A 476 -3.27 23.78 27.67
CA ILE A 476 -3.83 24.95 28.38
C ILE A 476 -2.80 26.08 28.29
N PHE A 477 -3.09 27.12 27.53
CA PHE A 477 -2.25 28.31 27.40
C PHE A 477 -2.65 29.35 28.44
N ILE A 478 -1.65 29.92 29.12
CA ILE A 478 -1.80 30.96 30.16
C ILE A 478 -1.31 32.33 29.65
N ASP A 479 -0.43 32.31 28.65
CA ASP A 479 -0.05 33.43 27.78
C ASP A 479 0.36 32.84 26.42
N GLU A 480 0.80 33.65 25.46
CA GLU A 480 1.18 33.21 24.10
C GLU A 480 2.32 32.16 24.08
N ASN A 481 3.17 32.13 25.11
CA ASN A 481 4.40 31.32 25.19
C ASN A 481 4.31 30.21 26.25
N THR A 482 3.52 30.42 27.31
CA THR A 482 3.34 29.47 28.42
C THR A 482 2.13 28.57 28.18
N PHE A 483 2.38 27.26 27.99
CA PHE A 483 1.31 26.26 28.01
C PHE A 483 1.59 25.03 28.87
N TYR A 484 0.52 24.39 29.33
CA TYR A 484 0.52 23.18 30.13
C TYR A 484 -0.19 22.05 29.38
N THR A 485 0.55 21.02 28.98
CA THR A 485 -0.05 19.78 28.46
C THR A 485 -0.71 19.00 29.60
N ARG A 486 -1.96 18.60 29.38
CA ARG A 486 -2.79 17.74 30.24
C ARG A 486 -3.55 16.73 29.39
N TYR A 487 -4.18 15.77 30.05
CA TYR A 487 -4.93 14.70 29.41
C TYR A 487 -6.35 14.63 29.98
N VAL A 488 -7.31 14.26 29.15
CA VAL A 488 -8.73 14.15 29.53
C VAL A 488 -8.99 12.87 30.33
N ASP A 489 -9.70 12.97 31.45
CA ASP A 489 -10.08 11.82 32.29
C ASP A 489 -11.34 11.07 31.79
N GLU A 490 -11.65 9.93 32.42
CA GLU A 490 -12.83 9.10 32.17
C GLU A 490 -14.18 9.84 32.38
N GLN A 491 -14.17 11.03 32.99
CA GLN A 491 -15.35 11.89 33.19
C GLN A 491 -15.27 13.20 32.38
N GLY A 492 -14.42 13.21 31.34
CA GLY A 492 -14.26 14.32 30.41
C GLY A 492 -13.54 15.54 30.97
N ARG A 493 -12.79 15.44 32.07
CA ARG A 493 -12.17 16.60 32.73
C ARG A 493 -10.68 16.71 32.47
N PHE A 494 -10.17 17.93 32.59
CA PHE A 494 -8.74 18.23 32.63
C PHE A 494 -8.46 19.31 33.67
N SER A 495 -7.24 19.34 34.23
CA SER A 495 -6.81 20.44 35.10
C SER A 495 -5.29 20.63 35.14
N ALA A 496 -4.85 21.87 35.36
CA ALA A 496 -3.47 22.25 35.60
C ALA A 496 -3.36 23.27 36.73
N ASP A 497 -2.58 22.96 37.75
CA ASP A 497 -2.08 23.97 38.68
C ASP A 497 -1.02 24.83 37.98
N VAL A 498 -1.22 26.14 37.99
CA VAL A 498 -0.32 27.15 37.39
C VAL A 498 0.01 28.22 38.44
N SER A 499 1.10 28.97 38.25
CA SER A 499 1.42 30.07 39.17
C SER A 499 0.42 31.21 38.99
N ALA A 500 -0.16 31.70 40.08
CA ALA A 500 -1.07 32.84 40.02
C ALA A 500 -0.37 34.09 39.47
N GLN A 501 0.96 34.20 39.63
CA GLN A 501 1.76 35.27 39.03
C GLN A 501 1.82 35.21 37.49
N GLN A 502 1.64 34.04 36.86
CA GLN A 502 1.55 33.96 35.39
C GLN A 502 0.24 34.61 34.93
N LEU A 503 -0.88 34.26 35.56
CA LEU A 503 -2.20 34.86 35.30
C LEU A 503 -2.27 36.37 35.65
N VAL A 504 -1.50 36.84 36.64
CA VAL A 504 -1.39 38.28 36.92
C VAL A 504 -0.65 39.02 35.80
N ASN A 505 0.39 38.40 35.22
CA ASN A 505 1.29 39.00 34.23
C ASN A 505 0.85 38.80 32.76
N ASP A 506 0.01 37.81 32.47
CA ASP A 506 -0.71 37.62 31.20
C ASP A 506 -1.29 38.96 30.71
N ALA A 507 -1.06 39.32 29.45
CA ALA A 507 -1.41 40.64 28.93
C ALA A 507 -2.91 40.81 28.67
N ASP A 508 -3.61 39.77 28.20
CA ASP A 508 -5.01 39.88 27.75
C ASP A 508 -6.02 39.32 28.77
N LYS A 509 -5.55 38.59 29.79
CA LYS A 509 -6.36 37.96 30.84
C LYS A 509 -7.33 36.90 30.29
N THR A 510 -6.86 36.08 29.34
CA THR A 510 -7.62 35.02 28.67
C THR A 510 -6.86 33.69 28.66
N VAL A 511 -7.33 32.73 29.45
CA VAL A 511 -6.85 31.34 29.38
C VAL A 511 -7.45 30.65 28.15
N TYR A 512 -6.63 29.93 27.40
CA TYR A 512 -7.09 29.13 26.26
C TYR A 512 -6.87 27.63 26.48
N ALA A 513 -7.84 26.81 26.12
CA ALA A 513 -7.71 25.35 26.10
C ALA A 513 -7.80 24.84 24.65
N VAL A 514 -6.79 24.11 24.19
CA VAL A 514 -6.73 23.50 22.87
C VAL A 514 -6.70 21.98 23.04
N LEU A 515 -7.84 21.34 22.81
CA LEU A 515 -7.98 19.89 22.74
C LEU A 515 -7.55 19.39 21.36
N THR A 516 -6.78 18.31 21.33
CA THR A 516 -6.59 17.45 20.15
C THR A 516 -7.14 16.06 20.49
N THR A 517 -8.08 15.60 19.66
CA THR A 517 -8.89 14.38 19.83
C THR A 517 -8.95 13.65 18.49
N THR A 518 -9.20 12.34 18.52
CA THR A 518 -9.37 11.49 17.33
C THR A 518 -10.69 10.74 17.45
N ASP A 519 -11.52 10.74 16.41
CA ASP A 519 -12.78 10.00 16.40
C ASP A 519 -12.60 8.48 16.25
N SER A 520 -13.71 7.75 16.19
CA SER A 520 -13.73 6.28 16.02
C SER A 520 -13.31 5.79 14.63
N ALA A 521 -13.24 6.65 13.61
CA ALA A 521 -12.74 6.33 12.26
C ALA A 521 -11.25 6.69 12.09
N GLY A 522 -10.66 7.42 13.05
CA GLY A 522 -9.26 7.84 13.03
C GLY A 522 -9.03 9.28 12.55
N ASN A 523 -10.07 10.07 12.25
CA ASN A 523 -9.84 11.47 11.89
C ASN A 523 -9.45 12.27 13.14
N THR A 524 -8.36 13.03 13.06
CA THR A 524 -7.84 13.80 14.19
C THR A 524 -8.25 15.27 14.09
N GLY A 525 -9.04 15.72 15.05
CA GLY A 525 -9.58 17.07 15.16
C GLY A 525 -8.81 17.95 16.14
N THR A 526 -9.14 19.24 16.20
CA THR A 526 -8.64 20.15 17.23
C THR A 526 -9.66 21.25 17.54
N ILE A 527 -10.01 21.38 18.82
CA ILE A 527 -11.05 22.28 19.31
C ILE A 527 -10.44 23.27 20.30
N ARG A 528 -10.69 24.57 20.12
CA ARG A 528 -10.25 25.65 21.01
C ARG A 528 -11.43 26.18 21.83
N ALA A 529 -11.19 26.37 23.12
CA ALA A 529 -12.03 27.16 24.02
C ALA A 529 -11.21 28.27 24.69
N GLU A 530 -11.90 29.28 25.20
CA GLU A 530 -11.29 30.46 25.84
C GLU A 530 -12.05 30.86 27.10
N LYS A 531 -11.35 31.50 28.04
CA LYS A 531 -11.91 32.00 29.29
C LYS A 531 -11.22 33.29 29.74
N GLN A 532 -11.91 34.41 29.57
CA GLN A 532 -11.50 35.68 30.15
C GLN A 532 -11.71 35.66 31.67
N TYR A 533 -10.82 36.31 32.41
CA TYR A 533 -10.87 36.46 33.87
C TYR A 533 -10.42 37.85 34.31
N ALA A 534 -10.65 38.18 35.59
CA ALA A 534 -10.25 39.46 36.17
C ALA A 534 -9.06 39.29 37.12
N VAL A 535 -8.32 40.37 37.37
CA VAL A 535 -7.21 40.41 38.33
C VAL A 535 -7.27 41.72 39.09
N ASP A 536 -7.35 41.63 40.42
CA ASP A 536 -7.38 42.78 41.32
C ASP A 536 -6.58 42.47 42.58
N THR A 537 -5.43 43.12 42.74
CA THR A 537 -4.43 42.75 43.76
C THR A 537 -4.10 43.85 44.75
N MET A 538 -4.74 45.03 44.65
CA MET A 538 -4.41 46.22 45.43
C MET A 538 -5.63 47.13 45.62
N VAL A 539 -5.95 47.44 46.89
CA VAL A 539 -6.97 48.45 47.24
C VAL A 539 -6.52 49.85 46.79
N ASP A 540 -7.21 50.48 45.82
CA ASP A 540 -6.97 51.89 45.47
C ASP A 540 -7.77 52.79 46.41
N ALA A 541 -7.18 53.10 47.56
CA ALA A 541 -7.68 54.16 48.42
C ALA A 541 -6.59 55.15 48.83
N GLN A 542 -7.02 56.36 49.15
CA GLN A 542 -6.16 57.50 49.42
C GLN A 542 -6.67 58.23 50.65
N VAL A 543 -5.80 58.38 51.65
CA VAL A 543 -6.05 59.18 52.85
C VAL A 543 -5.60 60.62 52.59
N HIS A 544 -6.42 61.60 52.92
CA HIS A 544 -6.06 63.03 52.93
C HIS A 544 -6.33 63.63 54.31
N ILE A 545 -5.37 64.37 54.86
CA ILE A 545 -5.53 65.12 56.12
C ILE A 545 -5.60 66.61 55.78
N ASN A 546 -6.62 67.30 56.31
CA ASN A 546 -6.77 68.73 56.11
C ASN A 546 -5.60 69.50 56.76
N PRO A 547 -5.09 70.59 56.12
CA PRO A 547 -3.97 71.36 56.67
C PRO A 547 -4.21 71.82 58.12
N ILE A 548 -3.21 71.61 58.99
CA ILE A 548 -3.29 72.00 60.40
C ILE A 548 -3.01 73.49 60.53
N GLY A 549 -4.06 74.26 60.82
CA GLY A 549 -4.01 75.71 61.02
C GLY A 549 -3.58 76.12 62.42
N THR A 550 -4.02 77.31 62.86
CA THR A 550 -3.64 77.88 64.16
C THR A 550 -4.14 77.04 65.35
N VAL A 551 -3.22 76.39 66.06
CA VAL A 551 -3.51 75.60 67.28
C VAL A 551 -3.41 76.46 68.53
N ASN A 552 -4.42 76.42 69.40
CA ASN A 552 -4.32 76.95 70.77
C ASN A 552 -3.68 75.90 71.71
N ARG A 553 -2.48 76.17 72.22
CA ARG A 553 -1.72 75.31 73.14
C ARG A 553 -2.50 74.88 74.40
N TYR A 554 -3.46 75.67 74.87
CA TYR A 554 -4.26 75.39 76.07
C TYR A 554 -5.72 75.03 75.73
N GLY A 555 -6.06 74.90 74.45
CA GLY A 555 -7.37 74.46 73.97
C GLY A 555 -7.34 73.05 73.41
N HIS A 556 -8.37 72.72 72.63
CA HIS A 556 -8.41 71.53 71.78
C HIS A 556 -8.32 71.94 70.31
N TYR A 557 -7.87 71.03 69.46
CA TYR A 557 -7.86 71.17 68.00
C TYR A 557 -8.48 69.92 67.38
N THR A 558 -9.32 70.08 66.35
CA THR A 558 -9.91 68.96 65.62
C THR A 558 -9.11 68.71 64.35
N ILE A 559 -8.29 67.66 64.39
CA ILE A 559 -7.69 67.10 63.17
C ILE A 559 -8.82 66.45 62.38
N SER A 560 -8.91 66.75 61.10
CA SER A 560 -9.93 66.21 60.20
C SER A 560 -9.31 65.87 58.84
N GLY A 561 -9.98 65.00 58.10
CA GLY A 561 -9.55 64.59 56.78
C GLY A 561 -10.63 63.82 56.04
N LYS A 562 -10.27 63.29 54.88
CA LYS A 562 -11.14 62.48 54.03
C LYS A 562 -10.37 61.31 53.40
N VAL A 563 -11.04 60.18 53.25
CA VAL A 563 -10.65 59.04 52.42
C VAL A 563 -11.39 59.10 51.08
N THR A 564 -10.72 58.74 50.00
CA THR A 564 -11.26 58.60 48.65
C THR A 564 -10.75 57.31 48.01
N GLY A 565 -11.46 56.77 47.03
CA GLY A 565 -11.21 55.43 46.52
C GLY A 565 -11.94 54.37 47.35
N GLU A 566 -11.31 53.21 47.54
CA GLU A 566 -11.92 51.99 48.07
C GLU A 566 -11.84 51.89 49.61
N PHE A 567 -12.94 52.28 50.26
CA PHE A 567 -13.11 52.17 51.70
C PHE A 567 -14.54 51.81 52.06
N ASN A 568 -14.72 51.15 53.20
CA ASN A 568 -16.03 50.87 53.78
C ASN A 568 -16.38 51.92 54.85
N PRO A 569 -17.62 52.42 54.89
CA PRO A 569 -18.11 53.20 56.03
C PRO A 569 -18.00 52.36 57.31
N GLY A 570 -17.17 52.82 58.25
CA GLY A 570 -16.82 52.08 59.46
C GLY A 570 -15.36 51.62 59.56
N ASP A 571 -14.56 51.71 58.48
CA ASP A 571 -13.14 51.34 58.48
C ASP A 571 -12.33 52.11 59.52
N GLN A 572 -11.32 51.46 60.11
CA GLN A 572 -10.52 52.05 61.18
C GLN A 572 -9.41 52.95 60.63
N ILE A 573 -9.36 54.19 61.11
CA ILE A 573 -8.28 55.13 60.84
C ILE A 573 -7.62 55.58 62.15
N ARG A 574 -6.30 55.40 62.23
CA ARG A 574 -5.45 55.76 63.38
C ARG A 574 -4.71 57.07 63.08
N ILE A 575 -5.03 58.13 63.80
CA ILE A 575 -4.41 59.47 63.64
C ILE A 575 -3.30 59.63 64.67
N PHE A 576 -2.04 59.64 64.23
CA PHE A 576 -0.84 59.72 65.07
C PHE A 576 -0.35 61.17 65.23
N LEU A 577 0.00 61.55 66.47
CA LEU A 577 0.61 62.85 66.83
C LEU A 577 2.11 62.74 67.16
N ASP A 578 2.55 61.51 67.40
CA ASP A 578 3.92 61.00 67.49
C ASP A 578 3.83 59.45 67.50
N GLU A 579 4.96 58.74 67.52
CA GLU A 579 5.03 57.26 67.44
C GLU A 579 4.16 56.50 68.46
N LYS A 580 3.78 57.14 69.58
CA LYS A 580 3.11 56.48 70.72
C LYS A 580 1.79 57.12 71.11
N THR A 581 1.45 58.26 70.52
CA THR A 581 0.22 59.03 70.81
C THR A 581 -0.67 59.07 69.59
N TYR A 582 -1.70 58.21 69.53
CA TYR A 582 -2.64 58.16 68.41
C TYR A 582 -4.10 58.04 68.85
N TYR A 583 -5.01 58.35 67.91
CA TYR A 583 -6.45 58.31 68.10
C TYR A 583 -7.08 57.44 66.99
N THR A 584 -7.60 56.27 67.36
CA THR A 584 -8.44 55.46 66.45
C THR A 584 -9.81 56.12 66.27
N ARG A 585 -10.28 56.16 65.03
CA ARG A 585 -11.61 56.63 64.60
C ARG A 585 -12.15 55.69 63.53
N GLN A 586 -13.41 55.85 63.19
CA GLN A 586 -14.00 55.24 62.00
C GLN A 586 -14.18 56.29 60.91
N VAL A 587 -14.13 55.85 59.65
CA VAL A 587 -14.46 56.65 58.46
C VAL A 587 -15.99 56.70 58.27
N ASP A 588 -16.56 57.86 57.98
CA ASP A 588 -18.00 58.03 57.72
C ASP A 588 -18.42 57.66 56.28
N ALA A 589 -19.73 57.64 56.01
CA ALA A 589 -20.28 57.26 54.70
C ALA A 589 -19.90 58.20 53.54
N GLU A 590 -19.38 59.39 53.82
CA GLU A 590 -18.85 60.31 52.81
C GLU A 590 -17.31 60.36 52.82
N GLY A 591 -16.67 59.38 53.47
CA GLY A 591 -15.22 59.22 53.58
C GLY A 591 -14.55 60.08 54.64
N LYS A 592 -15.28 60.86 55.44
CA LYS A 592 -14.64 61.83 56.36
C LYS A 592 -14.21 61.16 57.66
N PHE A 593 -13.21 61.74 58.30
CA PHE A 593 -12.78 61.36 59.65
C PHE A 593 -12.37 62.59 60.46
N SER A 594 -12.48 62.52 61.79
CA SER A 594 -11.91 63.54 62.68
C SER A 594 -11.61 63.07 64.10
N ALA A 595 -10.59 63.68 64.71
CA ALA A 595 -10.28 63.55 66.12
C ALA A 595 -9.98 64.92 66.75
N THR A 596 -10.76 65.27 67.77
CA THR A 596 -10.46 66.38 68.68
C THR A 596 -9.38 65.95 69.68
N VAL A 597 -8.25 66.65 69.66
CA VAL A 597 -7.06 66.37 70.49
C VAL A 597 -6.67 67.61 71.30
N PRO A 598 -6.05 67.48 72.49
CA PRO A 598 -5.50 68.62 73.22
C PRO A 598 -4.40 69.32 72.41
N GLY A 599 -4.52 70.64 72.22
CA GLY A 599 -3.57 71.43 71.43
C GLY A 599 -2.15 71.43 71.99
N SER A 600 -1.99 71.11 73.28
CA SER A 600 -0.71 70.89 73.96
C SER A 600 0.11 69.72 73.39
N LEU A 601 -0.52 68.72 72.75
CA LEU A 601 0.17 67.58 72.12
C LEU A 601 0.76 67.95 70.75
N LEU A 602 0.15 68.92 70.06
CA LEU A 602 0.63 69.47 68.79
C LEU A 602 1.71 70.55 69.00
N PHE A 603 1.69 71.25 70.14
CA PHE A 603 2.60 72.35 70.48
C PHE A 603 3.87 71.93 71.23
N LYS A 604 4.23 70.64 71.19
CA LYS A 604 5.22 70.04 72.10
C LYS A 604 6.67 70.28 71.66
N ASP A 605 6.90 70.39 70.36
CA ASP A 605 8.22 70.48 69.73
C ASP A 605 8.22 71.51 68.58
N ALA A 606 9.40 71.92 68.10
CA ALA A 606 9.52 72.76 66.92
C ALA A 606 9.38 71.91 65.65
N ASP A 607 8.31 72.17 64.89
CA ASP A 607 7.81 71.38 63.76
C ASP A 607 7.38 69.94 64.13
N LYS A 608 6.10 69.63 63.92
CA LYS A 608 5.53 68.28 64.11
C LYS A 608 4.98 67.71 62.81
N ILE A 609 4.95 66.39 62.72
CA ILE A 609 4.25 65.64 61.68
C ILE A 609 3.04 64.96 62.33
N VAL A 610 1.88 65.08 61.70
CA VAL A 610 0.67 64.33 62.05
C VAL A 610 0.35 63.41 60.88
N SER A 611 0.25 62.11 61.13
CA SER A 611 -0.12 61.12 60.12
C SER A 611 -1.44 60.46 60.45
N ALA A 612 -2.06 59.86 59.44
CA ALA A 612 -3.28 59.07 59.57
C ALA A 612 -3.10 57.78 58.76
N VAL A 613 -3.32 56.63 59.41
CA VAL A 613 -3.21 55.29 58.81
C VAL A 613 -4.61 54.66 58.80
N LEU A 614 -5.18 54.52 57.62
CA LEU A 614 -6.39 53.75 57.34
C LEU A 614 -6.03 52.26 57.25
N THR A 615 -6.90 51.40 57.77
CA THR A 615 -6.92 49.98 57.42
C THR A 615 -8.27 49.68 56.76
N THR A 616 -8.24 49.27 55.49
CA THR A 616 -9.41 49.05 54.61
C THR A 616 -9.36 47.65 53.99
N THR A 617 -10.51 47.17 53.53
CA THR A 617 -10.67 45.96 52.69
C THR A 617 -11.52 46.33 51.48
N ASP A 618 -11.14 45.92 50.27
CA ASP A 618 -11.97 46.14 49.07
C ASP A 618 -13.13 45.12 48.95
N ALA A 619 -13.77 45.10 47.79
CA ALA A 619 -14.88 44.18 47.49
C ALA A 619 -14.45 42.75 47.17
N VAL A 620 -13.18 42.51 46.81
CA VAL A 620 -12.62 41.20 46.43
C VAL A 620 -11.80 40.55 47.55
N GLY A 621 -11.58 41.27 48.65
CA GLY A 621 -10.93 40.80 49.87
C GLY A 621 -9.46 41.21 50.03
N ASN A 622 -8.92 42.10 49.19
CA ASN A 622 -7.58 42.64 49.47
C ASN A 622 -7.63 43.55 50.69
N THR A 623 -6.58 43.48 51.51
CA THR A 623 -6.45 44.30 52.73
C THR A 623 -5.23 45.20 52.62
N ALA A 624 -5.37 46.48 52.99
CA ALA A 624 -4.31 47.46 52.90
C ALA A 624 -4.22 48.37 54.13
N GLU A 625 -3.00 48.71 54.55
CA GLU A 625 -2.74 49.86 55.41
C GLU A 625 -2.26 51.04 54.56
N ILE A 626 -3.05 52.10 54.52
CA ILE A 626 -2.85 53.25 53.63
C ILE A 626 -2.66 54.49 54.49
N SER A 627 -1.62 55.28 54.23
CA SER A 627 -1.27 56.41 55.10
C SER A 627 -0.90 57.69 54.36
N ASN A 628 -1.15 58.82 55.03
CA ASN A 628 -0.71 60.14 54.62
C ASN A 628 -0.31 60.96 55.86
N ALA A 629 0.47 62.02 55.67
CA ALA A 629 0.99 62.85 56.73
C ALA A 629 1.04 64.34 56.33
N VAL A 630 0.73 65.22 57.30
CA VAL A 630 0.84 66.67 57.15
C VAL A 630 1.79 67.26 58.19
N LYS A 631 2.64 68.19 57.76
CA LYS A 631 3.56 68.91 58.64
C LYS A 631 2.87 70.13 59.26
N PHE A 632 2.85 70.19 60.58
CA PHE A 632 2.45 71.36 61.36
C PHE A 632 3.70 72.13 61.80
N ASN A 633 3.87 73.33 61.26
CA ASN A 633 4.94 74.25 61.67
C ASN A 633 4.41 75.14 62.81
N ALA A 634 5.00 75.04 64.00
CA ALA A 634 4.55 75.83 65.15
C ALA A 634 4.84 77.34 64.93
N PRO A 635 3.87 78.25 65.18
CA PRO A 635 4.11 79.67 65.00
C PRO A 635 5.18 80.17 65.99
N LYS A 636 6.23 80.84 65.48
CA LYS A 636 7.32 81.40 66.30
C LYS A 636 6.74 82.27 67.42
N ALA A 637 7.04 81.92 68.66
CA ALA A 637 6.50 82.59 69.84
C ALA A 637 7.08 84.01 69.99
N THR A 638 6.31 85.02 69.61
CA THR A 638 6.63 86.42 69.92
C THR A 638 6.56 86.62 71.44
N ALA A 639 7.68 86.99 72.07
CA ALA A 639 7.80 87.11 73.51
C ALA A 639 7.05 88.34 74.07
N GLY A 640 5.77 88.16 74.41
CA GLY A 640 4.98 89.16 75.14
C GLY A 640 5.36 89.21 76.61
N TYR A 641 6.15 90.22 77.02
CA TYR A 641 6.43 90.50 78.42
C TYR A 641 5.41 91.49 79.02
N PHE A 642 4.87 91.13 80.18
CA PHE A 642 3.96 91.98 80.96
C PHE A 642 4.73 92.99 81.84
N HIS A 643 4.05 94.04 82.27
CA HIS A 643 4.64 95.16 83.02
C HIS A 643 4.90 94.84 84.50
N SER A 644 5.96 95.41 85.07
CA SER A 644 5.92 96.03 86.41
C SER A 644 7.12 96.98 86.62
N ARG A 645 6.99 97.92 87.57
CA ARG A 645 8.03 98.88 87.99
C ARG A 645 8.70 98.43 89.30
N ILE A 646 9.97 98.77 89.43
CA ILE A 646 10.78 99.20 90.61
C ILE A 646 12.13 99.53 89.96
N ASP A 647 12.57 100.78 89.79
CA ASP A 647 13.07 101.77 90.78
C ASP A 647 14.32 101.30 91.57
N GLY A 648 15.16 102.24 92.06
CA GLY A 648 16.39 101.92 92.79
C GLY A 648 17.75 102.05 92.04
N THR A 649 18.10 103.27 91.63
CA THR A 649 19.48 103.84 91.63
C THR A 649 20.73 102.99 91.21
N SER A 650 21.32 103.40 90.08
CA SER A 650 22.75 103.80 89.94
C SER A 650 23.90 102.79 89.70
N ARG A 651 24.58 103.04 88.55
CA ARG A 651 26.03 102.89 88.22
C ARG A 651 26.62 101.53 87.77
N ALA A 652 27.02 101.51 86.48
CA ALA A 652 28.28 101.02 85.87
C ALA A 652 28.75 99.57 86.13
N ILE A 653 29.45 98.86 85.24
CA ILE A 653 30.56 99.19 84.32
C ILE A 653 30.33 98.38 83.02
N ASP A 654 30.23 98.96 81.82
CA ASP A 654 31.28 99.55 80.95
C ASP A 654 32.33 98.54 80.44
N LEU A 655 32.40 98.39 79.11
CA LEU A 655 33.61 97.92 78.42
C LEU A 655 33.69 98.49 76.98
N VAL A 656 33.81 99.83 76.91
CA VAL A 656 34.67 100.59 75.97
C VAL A 656 34.49 100.39 74.43
N GLY A 657 33.94 101.43 73.79
CA GLY A 657 34.36 101.93 72.46
C GLY A 657 33.83 101.19 71.20
N LEU A 658 33.37 101.85 70.14
CA LEU A 658 33.18 103.29 69.82
C LEU A 658 31.81 103.43 69.10
N SER A 659 30.92 104.39 69.35
CA SER A 659 30.97 105.67 70.07
C SER A 659 31.79 106.81 69.42
N SER A 660 31.77 106.93 68.09
CA SER A 660 32.40 108.05 67.35
C SER A 660 31.51 108.77 66.31
N LYS A 661 30.31 108.27 65.98
CA LYS A 661 29.31 108.97 65.15
C LYS A 661 27.93 108.95 65.84
N ARG A 662 27.50 110.08 66.41
CA ARG A 662 26.10 110.24 66.87
C ARG A 662 25.21 110.42 65.65
N LYS A 663 24.53 109.36 65.23
CA LYS A 663 23.49 109.39 64.19
C LYS A 663 22.19 108.90 64.83
N ASN A 664 21.20 109.78 64.89
CA ASN A 664 19.95 109.55 65.60
C ASN A 664 18.76 109.40 64.64
N ASN A 665 18.92 109.66 63.35
CA ASN A 665 17.90 109.44 62.32
C ASN A 665 18.45 108.64 61.11
N PRO A 666 17.61 107.85 60.40
CA PRO A 666 18.06 107.04 59.26
C PRO A 666 18.67 107.85 58.10
N SER A 667 18.26 109.10 57.93
CA SER A 667 18.75 110.03 56.90
C SER A 667 20.21 110.48 57.08
N GLU A 668 20.86 110.09 58.19
CA GLU A 668 22.25 110.46 58.49
C GLU A 668 23.26 109.35 58.10
N LEU A 669 22.78 108.16 57.69
CA LEU A 669 23.62 107.03 57.28
C LEU A 669 24.24 107.27 55.88
N THR A 670 25.50 106.86 55.68
CA THR A 670 26.12 106.88 54.34
C THR A 670 25.71 105.65 53.53
N THR A 671 25.81 105.69 52.21
CA THR A 671 25.41 104.57 51.32
C THR A 671 26.03 103.23 51.74
N ASP A 672 27.33 103.21 52.06
CA ASP A 672 28.06 102.03 52.57
C ASP A 672 27.64 101.56 53.97
N GLU A 673 26.98 102.41 54.76
CA GLU A 673 26.44 102.08 56.08
C GLU A 673 24.98 101.58 55.98
N ILE A 674 24.23 102.00 54.96
CA ILE A 674 22.88 101.49 54.65
C ILE A 674 22.96 100.08 54.05
N GLY A 675 23.97 99.79 53.21
CA GLY A 675 24.18 98.51 52.51
C GLY A 675 24.46 97.27 53.40
N LYS A 676 24.18 97.32 54.71
CA LYS A 676 24.37 96.22 55.67
C LYS A 676 23.08 95.77 56.37
N PHE A 677 21.92 96.30 55.97
CA PHE A 677 20.60 95.84 56.43
C PHE A 677 19.59 95.78 55.28
N VAL A 678 19.00 94.60 55.03
CA VAL A 678 17.62 94.42 54.55
C VAL A 678 17.24 92.93 54.68
N TYR A 679 15.94 92.64 54.84
CA TYR A 679 15.40 91.28 54.93
C TYR A 679 14.29 91.12 53.88
N ASN A 680 14.44 90.15 52.97
CA ASN A 680 13.48 89.64 51.97
C ASN A 680 12.49 90.60 51.27
N LYS A 681 12.69 90.82 49.95
CA LYS A 681 11.71 90.31 48.95
C LYS A 681 12.27 90.22 47.50
N LEU A 682 12.00 89.08 46.87
CA LEU A 682 11.90 88.78 45.42
C LEU A 682 12.93 89.33 44.42
N ILE A 683 13.80 88.41 43.97
CA ILE A 683 14.21 88.15 42.57
C ILE A 683 14.62 89.35 41.70
N ASP A 684 15.92 89.45 41.42
CA ASP A 684 16.40 89.29 40.05
C ASP A 684 17.80 88.63 40.01
N ALA A 685 18.19 88.13 38.84
CA ALA A 685 19.41 87.34 38.51
C ALA A 685 20.55 87.22 39.56
N VAL A 686 20.85 85.97 39.96
CA VAL A 686 22.13 85.59 40.63
C VAL A 686 22.79 84.44 39.89
N THR A 687 23.97 84.69 39.32
CA THR A 687 24.80 83.67 38.67
C THR A 687 25.45 82.76 39.71
N VAL A 688 25.19 81.46 39.66
CA VAL A 688 25.82 80.45 40.53
C VAL A 688 27.07 79.89 39.83
N PRO A 689 28.24 79.79 40.51
CA PRO A 689 29.41 79.11 39.96
C PRO A 689 29.12 77.63 39.69
N GLY A 690 29.53 77.12 38.51
CA GLY A 690 29.15 75.79 38.01
C GLY A 690 29.57 74.58 38.88
N SER A 691 30.39 74.77 39.90
CA SER A 691 30.83 73.71 40.83
C SER A 691 29.83 73.40 41.96
N GLN A 692 28.79 74.21 42.18
CA GLN A 692 27.75 73.92 43.18
C GLN A 692 26.51 73.24 42.56
N LEU A 693 26.17 73.57 41.30
CA LEU A 693 25.01 73.00 40.61
C LEU A 693 25.06 71.47 40.54
N VAL A 694 26.26 70.90 40.33
CA VAL A 694 26.49 69.44 40.30
C VAL A 694 26.08 68.76 41.60
N LYS A 695 26.45 69.34 42.76
CA LYS A 695 26.18 68.75 44.08
C LYS A 695 24.72 68.80 44.50
N ASP A 696 23.99 69.79 43.99
CA ASP A 696 22.55 69.90 44.24
C ASP A 696 21.77 68.95 43.30
N ILE A 697 22.30 68.64 42.11
CA ILE A 697 21.77 67.59 41.21
C ILE A 697 21.96 66.19 41.80
N ASP A 698 23.17 65.84 42.27
CA ASP A 698 23.45 64.55 42.94
C ASP A 698 22.39 64.23 44.01
N LYS A 699 22.03 65.24 44.80
CA LYS A 699 21.09 65.11 45.91
C LYS A 699 19.62 64.98 45.48
N ILE A 700 19.21 65.64 44.39
CA ILE A 700 17.86 65.49 43.82
C ILE A 700 17.65 64.08 43.25
N VAL A 701 18.72 63.44 42.78
CA VAL A 701 18.71 62.04 42.30
C VAL A 701 18.63 61.04 43.46
N GLU A 702 19.35 61.25 44.56
CA GLU A 702 19.22 60.41 45.77
C GLU A 702 17.80 60.44 46.38
N GLU A 703 17.08 61.56 46.27
CA GLU A 703 15.71 61.72 46.79
C GLU A 703 14.61 61.33 45.76
N GLY A 704 14.97 60.88 44.55
CA GLY A 704 14.08 60.17 43.62
C GLY A 704 13.11 61.03 42.78
N HIS A 705 13.38 62.33 42.62
CA HIS A 705 12.54 63.25 41.85
C HIS A 705 12.91 63.32 40.35
N SER A 706 11.92 63.56 39.48
CA SER A 706 12.16 63.81 38.05
C SER A 706 12.45 65.30 37.78
N VAL A 707 13.43 65.56 36.91
CA VAL A 707 13.84 66.93 36.51
C VAL A 707 13.39 67.20 35.08
N LYS A 708 12.60 68.25 34.88
CA LYS A 708 12.14 68.69 33.55
C LYS A 708 12.71 70.08 33.22
N PHE A 709 13.66 70.13 32.30
CA PHE A 709 14.10 71.39 31.71
C PHE A 709 13.04 71.93 30.75
N THR A 710 12.91 73.26 30.68
CA THR A 710 12.04 73.95 29.71
C THR A 710 12.62 75.32 29.45
N ALA A 711 13.31 75.48 28.31
CA ALA A 711 13.88 76.76 27.90
C ALA A 711 12.82 77.64 27.23
N PRO A 712 12.79 78.96 27.48
CA PRO A 712 11.95 79.88 26.70
C PRO A 712 12.53 80.08 25.30
N LYS A 713 11.67 80.35 24.31
CA LYS A 713 12.05 80.58 22.91
C LYS A 713 13.23 81.55 22.77
N ALA A 714 14.33 81.06 22.18
CA ALA A 714 15.48 81.87 21.78
C ALA A 714 15.66 81.78 20.25
N THR A 715 15.68 82.93 19.57
CA THR A 715 15.85 82.99 18.11
C THR A 715 17.33 82.86 17.75
N ALA A 716 17.64 81.96 16.81
CA ALA A 716 18.91 81.81 16.06
C ALA A 716 20.13 82.62 16.57
N GLY A 717 21.01 81.97 17.34
CA GLY A 717 22.28 82.54 17.77
C GLY A 717 23.26 81.47 18.26
N TYR A 718 24.47 81.44 17.67
CA TYR A 718 25.53 80.49 17.99
C TYR A 718 26.01 80.61 19.45
N PHE A 719 26.30 79.47 20.08
CA PHE A 719 27.17 79.40 21.25
C PHE A 719 28.33 78.43 21.00
N HIS A 720 29.54 78.88 21.32
CA HIS A 720 30.74 78.05 21.43
C HIS A 720 31.26 78.17 22.88
N SER A 721 31.60 77.05 23.52
CA SER A 721 32.38 77.06 24.76
C SER A 721 33.36 75.90 24.78
N ARG A 722 34.60 76.18 24.39
CA ARG A 722 35.70 75.22 24.33
C ARG A 722 36.36 75.10 25.70
N ILE A 723 36.39 73.89 26.25
CA ILE A 723 37.35 73.49 27.30
C ILE A 723 38.42 72.63 26.61
N ASP A 724 39.65 72.65 27.13
CA ASP A 724 40.83 72.04 26.54
C ASP A 724 41.23 70.73 27.25
N GLY A 725 41.66 69.72 26.49
CA GLY A 725 42.17 68.46 27.08
C GLY A 725 41.81 67.12 26.43
N SER A 726 41.36 67.08 25.16
CA SER A 726 41.04 65.86 24.37
C SER A 726 39.87 64.99 24.88
N SER A 727 39.04 64.49 23.93
CA SER A 727 37.83 63.67 24.14
C SER A 727 36.84 64.21 25.18
N HIS A 728 35.88 65.03 24.73
CA HIS A 728 34.74 65.48 25.54
C HIS A 728 33.50 64.62 25.24
N ALA A 729 33.34 63.51 25.97
CA ALA A 729 32.02 62.91 26.16
C ALA A 729 31.44 63.45 27.48
N ILE A 730 30.10 63.58 27.57
CA ILE A 730 29.46 63.68 28.88
C ILE A 730 29.48 62.28 29.47
N ASP A 731 30.37 62.04 30.45
CA ASP A 731 30.51 60.73 31.08
C ASP A 731 29.31 60.43 32.00
N LEU A 732 28.28 59.83 31.41
CA LEU A 732 27.07 59.37 32.10
C LEU A 732 27.27 58.03 32.85
N VAL A 733 28.43 57.37 32.70
CA VAL A 733 28.71 56.06 33.33
C VAL A 733 28.69 56.15 34.87
N GLY A 734 28.95 57.35 35.41
CA GLY A 734 28.83 57.59 36.86
C GLY A 734 27.41 57.39 37.42
N LEU A 735 26.35 57.66 36.65
CA LEU A 735 24.97 57.74 37.15
C LEU A 735 24.24 56.39 37.21
N SER A 736 24.53 55.44 36.31
CA SER A 736 23.88 54.12 36.34
C SER A 736 24.35 53.25 37.51
N SER A 737 25.55 53.49 38.03
CA SER A 737 26.21 52.65 39.05
C SER A 737 25.56 52.59 40.44
N LYS A 738 24.49 53.36 40.71
CA LYS A 738 23.88 53.49 42.05
C LYS A 738 22.34 53.51 42.13
N GLY A 739 21.61 53.53 41.00
CA GLY A 739 20.15 53.65 40.99
C GLY A 739 19.43 52.39 40.49
N LYS A 740 18.27 52.04 41.07
CA LYS A 740 17.45 50.90 40.62
C LYS A 740 16.37 51.33 39.61
N ASN A 741 16.33 50.62 38.47
CA ASN A 741 15.16 50.37 37.60
C ASN A 741 14.16 51.54 37.41
N LYS A 742 14.60 52.66 36.81
CA LYS A 742 13.72 53.60 36.08
C LYS A 742 14.45 54.14 34.84
N PRO A 743 13.78 54.27 33.68
CA PRO A 743 14.42 54.75 32.45
C PRO A 743 14.73 56.25 32.51
N LEU A 744 15.86 56.64 31.91
CA LEU A 744 16.27 58.03 31.78
C LEU A 744 15.76 58.61 30.45
N VAL A 745 14.75 59.48 30.50
CA VAL A 745 14.20 60.13 29.30
C VAL A 745 14.91 61.46 29.04
N ILE A 746 15.70 61.52 27.98
CA ILE A 746 16.32 62.74 27.47
C ILE A 746 15.44 63.31 26.34
N THR A 747 15.20 64.62 26.35
CA THR A 747 14.50 65.32 25.26
C THR A 747 15.18 66.65 24.99
N THR A 748 15.93 66.71 23.90
CA THR A 748 16.56 67.93 23.39
C THR A 748 15.51 68.80 22.68
N GLY A 749 15.57 70.11 22.93
CA GLY A 749 14.94 71.11 22.05
C GLY A 749 15.92 71.56 20.97
N GLU A 750 15.47 72.42 20.05
CA GLU A 750 16.25 72.91 18.89
C GLU A 750 17.56 73.65 19.27
N VAL A 751 18.65 72.91 19.47
CA VAL A 751 20.06 73.36 19.41
C VAL A 751 20.89 72.20 18.84
N GLY A 752 21.83 72.49 17.93
CA GLY A 752 22.55 71.47 17.15
C GLY A 752 23.78 70.84 17.82
N GLU A 753 24.33 69.83 17.12
CA GLU A 753 25.55 69.06 17.38
C GLU A 753 25.58 68.23 18.70
N ILE A 754 25.61 66.90 18.56
CA ILE A 754 25.80 65.93 19.65
C ILE A 754 27.02 65.06 19.31
N ASP A 755 28.18 65.38 19.89
CA ASP A 755 29.48 64.76 19.55
C ASP A 755 29.58 63.26 19.91
N ALA A 756 28.93 62.81 20.99
CA ALA A 756 28.90 61.41 21.40
C ALA A 756 27.78 61.14 22.43
N VAL A 757 27.20 59.93 22.38
CA VAL A 757 26.37 59.37 23.44
C VAL A 757 26.82 57.93 23.72
N SER A 758 27.05 57.61 24.99
CA SER A 758 27.27 56.25 25.48
C SER A 758 26.43 56.06 26.74
N THR A 759 25.74 54.93 26.86
CA THR A 759 24.85 54.60 27.98
C THR A 759 24.96 53.12 28.33
N VAL A 760 24.60 52.77 29.57
CA VAL A 760 24.54 51.38 30.05
C VAL A 760 23.19 51.16 30.71
N GLY A 761 22.42 50.18 30.22
CA GLY A 761 21.03 49.89 30.63
C GLY A 761 19.97 50.38 29.64
N ASP A 762 18.68 50.12 29.93
CA ASP A 762 17.56 50.38 29.02
C ASP A 762 17.34 51.91 28.81
N ASN A 763 17.87 52.47 27.72
CA ASN A 763 17.81 53.91 27.40
C ASN A 763 17.30 54.17 25.96
N VAL A 764 16.63 55.31 25.75
CA VAL A 764 16.01 55.68 24.46
C VAL A 764 16.62 56.98 23.93
N ILE A 765 17.03 56.97 22.66
CA ILE A 765 17.68 58.08 21.96
C ILE A 765 16.83 58.48 20.75
N ASN A 766 16.46 59.76 20.66
CA ASN A 766 15.73 60.33 19.52
C ASN A 766 16.67 61.29 18.75
N ILE A 767 17.07 60.90 17.54
CA ILE A 767 18.00 61.56 16.60
C ILE A 767 17.24 62.32 15.48
N GLY A 768 17.97 63.08 14.66
CA GLY A 768 17.54 63.53 13.33
C GLY A 768 18.21 62.78 12.17
N GLY A 769 17.44 62.16 11.27
CA GLY A 769 17.91 61.66 9.97
C GLY A 769 16.89 60.79 9.19
N SER A 770 16.27 61.32 8.12
CA SER A 770 16.22 60.54 6.87
C SER A 770 17.67 60.25 6.51
N LEU A 771 18.01 59.00 6.27
CA LEU A 771 19.40 58.57 6.15
C LEU A 771 19.86 58.76 4.70
N VAL A 772 20.76 59.72 4.48
CA VAL A 772 21.25 60.15 3.16
C VAL A 772 22.75 59.92 3.02
N ASP A 773 23.23 59.79 1.78
CA ASP A 773 24.65 59.57 1.44
C ASP A 773 25.31 58.44 2.25
N SER A 774 26.61 58.56 2.58
CA SER A 774 27.43 57.51 3.20
C SER A 774 27.19 57.34 4.71
N THR A 775 25.99 57.60 5.23
CA THR A 775 25.66 57.42 6.65
C THR A 775 25.76 55.94 7.04
N ILE A 776 26.61 55.63 8.02
CA ILE A 776 26.77 54.29 8.61
C ILE A 776 26.21 54.30 10.03
N ILE A 777 25.23 53.45 10.31
CA ILE A 777 24.74 53.14 11.66
C ILE A 777 25.24 51.74 12.01
N ASP A 778 25.93 51.60 13.14
CA ASP A 778 26.32 50.34 13.78
C ASP A 778 25.64 50.29 15.15
N LEU A 779 24.78 49.29 15.37
CA LEU A 779 24.02 49.12 16.62
C LEU A 779 24.87 48.52 17.75
N GLY A 780 26.05 47.96 17.46
CA GLY A 780 26.95 47.35 18.44
C GLY A 780 26.30 46.14 19.14
N SER A 781 26.34 46.12 20.48
CA SER A 781 25.44 45.26 21.25
C SER A 781 25.10 45.89 22.59
N GLY A 782 23.85 45.69 23.03
CA GLY A 782 23.30 46.28 24.23
C GLY A 782 21.80 46.45 24.05
N LYS A 783 21.24 47.50 24.67
CA LYS A 783 19.83 47.87 24.53
C LYS A 783 19.66 49.34 24.23
N ALA A 784 20.04 49.72 23.01
CA ALA A 784 19.77 51.04 22.47
C ALA A 784 18.46 51.04 21.67
N VAL A 785 17.58 51.99 21.97
CA VAL A 785 16.44 52.33 21.10
C VAL A 785 16.75 53.64 20.39
N LEU A 786 16.72 53.67 19.06
CA LEU A 786 17.16 54.81 18.25
C LEU A 786 16.06 55.23 17.26
N ASN A 787 15.53 56.45 17.36
CA ASN A 787 14.43 56.96 16.49
C ASN A 787 14.88 58.22 15.70
N THR A 788 14.62 58.36 14.39
CA THR A 788 15.23 59.48 13.58
C THR A 788 14.26 60.45 12.84
N HIS A 789 14.42 61.77 13.05
CA HIS A 789 13.92 62.97 12.30
C HIS A 789 14.72 63.35 11.03
N HIS A 790 15.39 64.52 11.00
CA HIS A 790 16.36 64.99 9.97
C HIS A 790 17.43 65.90 10.67
N ASP A 791 18.70 66.14 10.24
CA ASP A 791 19.54 65.71 9.09
C ASP A 791 21.08 65.86 9.40
N GLY A 792 21.99 65.49 8.47
CA GLY A 792 23.21 66.30 8.20
C GLY A 792 24.65 65.84 8.59
N THR A 793 25.23 64.85 7.87
CA THR A 793 26.69 64.59 7.66
C THR A 793 27.64 63.98 8.74
N ASP A 794 28.42 62.97 8.31
CA ASP A 794 29.74 62.47 8.77
C ASP A 794 30.08 62.26 10.28
N ARG A 795 29.87 61.02 10.79
CA ARG A 795 30.95 60.06 11.23
C ARG A 795 30.42 58.74 11.84
N SER A 796 31.28 57.72 11.91
CA SER A 796 30.99 56.37 12.42
C SER A 796 31.17 56.22 13.94
N LEU A 797 30.41 55.28 14.53
CA LEU A 797 30.42 54.87 15.95
C LEU A 797 30.49 53.32 16.05
N GLY A 798 30.60 52.79 17.27
CA GLY A 798 30.70 51.34 17.58
C GLY A 798 32.05 50.95 18.23
N ASN A 799 32.20 49.84 18.98
CA ASN A 799 31.22 48.90 19.56
C ASN A 799 31.87 48.15 20.76
N ASP A 800 31.07 47.53 21.63
CA ASP A 800 31.49 46.39 22.47
C ASP A 800 30.40 45.29 22.58
N ASN A 801 30.72 44.16 23.22
CA ASN A 801 30.02 42.87 23.06
C ASN A 801 29.50 42.28 24.40
N THR A 802 28.17 42.33 24.66
CA THR A 802 27.39 41.27 25.38
C THR A 802 25.87 41.54 25.48
N SER A 803 25.07 40.60 24.96
CA SER A 803 23.64 40.28 25.24
C SER A 803 22.51 41.30 24.97
N ASP A 804 21.82 41.05 23.86
CA ASP A 804 20.36 40.99 23.61
C ASP A 804 19.47 42.27 23.63
N PHE A 805 18.86 42.50 22.45
CA PHE A 805 17.76 43.42 22.05
C PHE A 805 18.10 44.88 21.73
N ASN A 806 18.41 45.17 20.45
CA ASN A 806 18.39 46.54 19.89
C ASN A 806 17.05 46.84 19.17
N HIS A 807 16.63 48.11 19.14
CA HIS A 807 15.43 48.56 18.40
C HIS A 807 15.68 49.88 17.67
N LEU A 808 15.89 49.81 16.36
CA LEU A 808 16.01 50.96 15.46
C LEU A 808 14.64 51.37 14.91
N ARG A 809 14.35 52.66 14.88
CA ARG A 809 13.26 53.27 14.11
C ARG A 809 13.78 54.46 13.30
N ILE A 810 13.30 54.60 12.09
CA ILE A 810 13.61 55.71 11.19
C ILE A 810 12.27 56.29 10.75
N ALA A 811 11.97 57.55 11.06
CA ALA A 811 10.60 58.05 10.86
C ALA A 811 10.25 58.30 9.38
N GLU A 812 11.26 58.44 8.53
CA GLU A 812 11.15 58.77 7.11
C GLU A 812 11.95 57.78 6.24
N ASN A 813 12.87 58.23 5.39
CA ASN A 813 13.48 57.41 4.34
C ASN A 813 14.92 56.98 4.65
N VAL A 814 15.36 55.92 3.97
CA VAL A 814 16.76 55.47 3.90
C VAL A 814 17.16 55.42 2.43
N ASP A 815 17.99 56.36 2.00
CA ASP A 815 18.34 56.59 0.61
C ASP A 815 19.57 55.80 0.13
N LEU A 816 19.83 55.89 -1.18
CA LEU A 816 20.86 55.11 -1.89
C LEU A 816 22.29 55.51 -1.49
N GLY A 817 22.79 54.88 -0.43
CA GLY A 817 24.15 55.07 0.09
C GLY A 817 24.26 54.67 1.56
N ALA A 818 23.18 54.84 2.31
CA ALA A 818 23.14 54.59 3.74
C ALA A 818 23.33 53.10 4.07
N GLN A 819 24.00 52.81 5.18
CA GLN A 819 24.33 51.47 5.63
C GLN A 819 23.91 51.28 7.09
N ILE A 820 23.17 50.21 7.36
CA ILE A 820 22.72 49.81 8.69
C ILE A 820 23.35 48.47 9.04
N TYR A 821 24.06 48.40 10.17
CA TYR A 821 24.73 47.20 10.67
C TYR A 821 24.04 46.72 11.97
N GLY A 822 23.57 45.47 11.94
CA GLY A 822 22.89 44.82 13.06
C GLY A 822 23.86 44.20 14.06
N GLY A 823 23.43 44.17 15.31
CA GLY A 823 24.18 43.62 16.44
C GLY A 823 24.12 42.10 16.53
N LYS A 824 24.42 41.57 17.73
CA LYS A 824 24.24 40.15 18.07
C LYS A 824 23.09 39.98 19.06
N GLY A 825 22.28 38.96 18.85
CA GLY A 825 20.96 38.85 19.46
C GLY A 825 19.91 39.52 18.56
N LYS A 826 18.64 39.40 18.93
CA LYS A 826 17.51 39.85 18.10
C LYS A 826 17.45 41.38 17.95
N ASP A 827 17.55 41.87 16.73
CA ASP A 827 17.35 43.26 16.34
C ASP A 827 15.96 43.50 15.74
N ILE A 828 15.39 44.68 16.01
CA ILE A 828 14.12 45.15 15.41
C ILE A 828 14.37 46.48 14.71
N ILE A 829 13.91 46.63 13.47
CA ILE A 829 14.14 47.81 12.64
C ILE A 829 12.82 48.26 11.99
N GLU A 830 12.37 49.50 12.23
CA GLU A 830 11.13 50.06 11.66
C GLU A 830 11.40 51.34 10.85
N ILE A 831 11.07 51.37 9.56
CA ILE A 831 11.27 52.54 8.69
C ILE A 831 9.91 53.07 8.21
N GLY A 832 9.56 54.29 8.63
CA GLY A 832 8.28 54.96 8.36
C GLY A 832 8.11 55.46 6.91
N GLY A 833 9.12 55.31 6.06
CA GLY A 833 9.14 55.66 4.65
C GLY A 833 9.81 54.60 3.77
N HIS A 834 10.57 55.06 2.77
CA HIS A 834 11.21 54.19 1.78
C HIS A 834 12.53 53.58 2.25
N PHE A 835 12.83 52.34 1.83
CA PHE A 835 14.16 51.73 1.99
C PHE A 835 14.88 51.49 0.64
N ASN A 836 16.01 52.16 0.45
CA ASN A 836 16.85 52.11 -0.75
C ASN A 836 18.36 52.00 -0.40
N GLY A 837 18.69 51.76 0.87
CA GLY A 837 20.06 51.62 1.37
C GLY A 837 20.59 50.19 1.35
N LYS A 838 21.60 49.94 2.19
CA LYS A 838 22.16 48.62 2.50
C LYS A 838 21.95 48.30 3.98
N MET A 839 21.68 47.04 4.29
CA MET A 839 21.56 46.53 5.65
C MET A 839 22.35 45.22 5.75
N GLU A 840 23.17 45.07 6.79
CA GLU A 840 23.91 43.85 7.13
C GLU A 840 23.67 43.54 8.61
N LEU A 841 22.71 42.66 8.88
CA LEU A 841 22.42 42.11 10.19
C LEU A 841 23.33 40.89 10.44
N SER A 842 23.55 40.51 11.71
CA SER A 842 24.64 39.58 12.07
C SER A 842 24.18 38.20 12.54
N ALA A 843 23.47 38.11 13.66
CA ALA A 843 23.09 36.83 14.27
C ALA A 843 22.00 37.01 15.34
N GLY A 844 20.75 36.79 14.95
CA GLY A 844 19.53 36.94 15.73
C GLY A 844 18.31 36.50 14.91
N ASP A 845 17.11 36.52 15.50
CA ASP A 845 15.86 36.32 14.73
C ASP A 845 15.30 37.70 14.35
N ASP A 846 15.97 38.39 13.42
CA ASP A 846 15.86 39.84 13.27
C ASP A 846 14.64 40.25 12.44
N HIS A 847 14.07 41.43 12.75
CA HIS A 847 12.76 41.84 12.27
C HIS A 847 12.79 43.25 11.67
N VAL A 848 12.72 43.33 10.34
CA VAL A 848 12.77 44.59 9.57
C VAL A 848 11.40 44.92 9.00
N THR A 849 10.89 46.12 9.26
CA THR A 849 9.62 46.63 8.75
C THR A 849 9.85 47.94 8.00
N TYR A 850 9.34 48.10 6.78
CA TYR A 850 9.37 49.38 6.06
C TYR A 850 8.16 49.59 5.13
N VAL A 851 7.91 50.81 4.66
CA VAL A 851 6.70 51.07 3.86
C VAL A 851 6.82 50.51 2.44
N GLN A 852 7.94 50.77 1.75
CA GLN A 852 8.22 50.26 0.39
C GLN A 852 9.71 50.43 0.04
N GLY A 853 10.30 49.59 -0.82
CA GLY A 853 11.75 49.65 -1.02
C GLY A 853 12.36 48.67 -2.02
N VAL A 854 13.61 48.96 -2.42
CA VAL A 854 14.43 48.17 -3.37
C VAL A 854 15.90 48.07 -2.94
N GLY A 855 16.20 48.33 -1.66
CA GLY A 855 17.55 48.26 -1.10
C GLY A 855 18.13 46.84 -0.98
N ARG A 856 19.20 46.69 -0.20
CA ARG A 856 19.88 45.42 0.08
C ARG A 856 19.77 45.04 1.54
N ILE A 857 19.51 43.77 1.86
CA ILE A 857 19.47 43.27 3.24
C ILE A 857 20.18 41.91 3.31
N ASN A 858 21.13 41.77 4.25
CA ASN A 858 21.56 40.49 4.79
C ASN A 858 20.94 40.31 6.19
N GLY A 859 20.28 39.19 6.49
CA GLY A 859 19.79 38.88 7.84
C GLY A 859 20.86 38.24 8.74
N GLY A 860 21.71 37.38 8.16
CA GLY A 860 22.80 36.73 8.88
C GLY A 860 22.41 35.36 9.43
N LEU A 861 22.67 35.13 10.72
CA LEU A 861 22.47 33.82 11.34
C LEU A 861 21.29 33.76 12.31
N GLY A 862 20.08 33.50 11.78
CA GLY A 862 18.91 33.09 12.58
C GLY A 862 17.66 32.79 11.76
N HIS A 863 16.52 33.37 12.16
CA HIS A 863 15.25 33.33 11.43
C HIS A 863 14.72 34.73 11.16
N ASP A 864 15.15 35.28 10.02
CA ASP A 864 14.99 36.70 9.73
C ASP A 864 13.70 37.00 8.97
N THR A 865 13.07 38.12 9.33
CA THR A 865 11.73 38.50 8.86
C THR A 865 11.72 39.93 8.32
N VAL A 866 11.33 40.07 7.06
CA VAL A 866 11.13 41.38 6.39
C VAL A 866 9.65 41.60 6.11
N LYS A 867 9.05 42.62 6.72
CA LYS A 867 7.66 43.05 6.47
C LYS A 867 7.61 44.36 5.68
N ILE A 868 6.69 44.45 4.72
CA ILE A 868 6.30 45.72 4.10
C ILE A 868 4.90 46.16 4.55
N THR A 869 4.69 47.47 4.72
CA THR A 869 3.44 48.05 5.26
C THR A 869 2.75 49.06 4.35
N GLY A 870 3.34 49.35 3.19
CA GLY A 870 2.75 50.22 2.18
C GLY A 870 1.52 49.65 1.49
N LYS A 871 1.02 50.44 0.54
CA LYS A 871 -0.12 50.10 -0.33
C LYS A 871 0.31 50.18 -1.78
N GLY A 872 0.15 49.09 -2.53
CA GLY A 872 0.70 48.98 -3.88
C GLY A 872 2.23 48.94 -3.91
N ALA A 873 2.86 48.50 -2.81
CA ALA A 873 4.30 48.43 -2.67
C ALA A 873 4.90 47.35 -3.59
N ILE A 874 6.03 47.66 -4.21
CA ILE A 874 6.83 46.71 -4.99
C ILE A 874 8.13 46.45 -4.24
N LEU A 875 8.46 45.17 -4.05
CA LEU A 875 9.68 44.70 -3.42
C LEU A 875 10.45 43.83 -4.42
N GLU A 876 11.72 44.15 -4.73
CA GLU A 876 12.55 43.35 -5.64
C GLU A 876 13.66 42.59 -4.90
N LEU A 877 13.64 41.25 -4.94
CA LEU A 877 14.61 40.39 -4.24
C LEU A 877 16.04 40.37 -4.83
N LYS A 878 16.45 41.38 -5.60
CA LYS A 878 17.77 41.40 -6.26
C LYS A 878 18.97 41.38 -5.31
N ASN A 879 18.77 41.65 -4.01
CA ASN A 879 19.86 41.83 -3.05
C ASN A 879 19.45 41.42 -1.62
N PHE A 880 18.66 40.36 -1.47
CA PHE A 880 18.33 39.76 -0.18
C PHE A 880 19.13 38.47 -0.03
N VAL A 881 19.81 38.33 1.10
CA VAL A 881 20.67 37.19 1.44
C VAL A 881 20.39 36.84 2.90
N GLU A 882 20.36 35.55 3.24
CA GLU A 882 20.05 35.09 4.62
C GLU A 882 18.76 35.73 5.18
N VAL A 883 17.60 35.45 4.56
CA VAL A 883 16.26 35.90 5.03
C VAL A 883 15.21 34.82 4.75
N GLU A 884 14.57 34.27 5.79
CA GLU A 884 13.65 33.13 5.69
C GLU A 884 12.18 33.53 5.56
N THR A 885 11.79 34.73 5.99
CA THR A 885 10.38 35.15 5.97
C THR A 885 10.20 36.54 5.35
N ILE A 886 9.32 36.63 4.37
CA ILE A 886 8.89 37.89 3.75
C ILE A 886 7.39 38.03 3.95
N ASP A 887 6.95 39.13 4.55
CA ASP A 887 5.55 39.42 4.82
C ASP A 887 5.10 40.65 4.02
N ILE A 888 4.26 40.42 3.01
CA ILE A 888 3.69 41.47 2.17
C ILE A 888 2.24 41.84 2.54
N SER A 889 1.67 41.22 3.58
CA SER A 889 0.29 41.46 4.04
C SER A 889 0.08 42.89 4.54
N GLY A 890 -1.05 43.50 4.17
CA GLY A 890 -1.30 44.92 4.42
C GLY A 890 -2.40 45.55 3.57
N SER A 891 -2.37 46.87 3.44
CA SER A 891 -3.52 47.65 2.93
C SER A 891 -3.67 47.76 1.40
N GLY A 892 -3.40 46.66 0.70
CA GLY A 892 -3.86 46.40 -0.68
C GLY A 892 -2.76 46.20 -1.72
N SER A 893 -2.94 45.11 -2.48
CA SER A 893 -2.22 44.64 -3.67
C SER A 893 -0.74 45.05 -3.79
N ASN A 894 0.07 44.48 -2.91
CA ASN A 894 1.53 44.54 -2.97
C ASN A 894 2.08 43.52 -3.98
N THR A 895 3.31 43.70 -4.45
CA THR A 895 3.96 42.78 -5.39
C THR A 895 5.42 42.50 -5.02
N LEU A 896 5.71 41.24 -4.69
CA LEU A 896 7.07 40.71 -4.58
C LEU A 896 7.58 40.33 -5.98
N ARG A 897 8.75 40.82 -6.38
CA ARG A 897 9.43 40.48 -7.64
C ARG A 897 10.70 39.71 -7.38
N ILE A 898 10.83 38.55 -8.01
CA ILE A 898 12.01 37.70 -7.91
C ILE A 898 12.77 37.75 -9.25
N ASN A 899 14.08 37.98 -9.20
CA ASN A 899 14.92 38.20 -10.38
C ASN A 899 16.05 37.15 -10.41
N SER A 900 16.65 36.89 -11.58
CA SER A 900 17.66 35.83 -11.78
C SER A 900 18.84 35.88 -10.81
N ASP A 901 19.27 37.09 -10.45
CA ASP A 901 20.45 37.30 -9.60
C ASP A 901 20.19 36.95 -8.13
N ALA A 902 18.93 36.75 -7.75
CA ALA A 902 18.50 36.32 -6.41
C ALA A 902 18.58 34.78 -6.23
N ALA A 903 18.57 34.02 -7.32
CA ALA A 903 18.55 32.55 -7.28
C ALA A 903 19.91 31.91 -6.91
N SER A 904 20.91 32.73 -6.57
CA SER A 904 22.19 32.29 -5.99
C SER A 904 22.34 32.70 -4.52
N ALA A 905 21.23 32.86 -3.79
CA ALA A 905 21.26 33.03 -2.34
C ALA A 905 21.68 31.71 -1.68
N ASP A 906 22.64 31.77 -0.75
CA ASP A 906 23.19 30.58 -0.10
C ASP A 906 22.16 29.90 0.84
N ARG A 907 21.51 28.85 0.33
CA ARG A 907 20.85 27.78 1.12
C ARG A 907 19.62 28.13 1.97
N THR A 908 18.93 29.24 1.72
CA THR A 908 17.71 29.58 2.47
C THR A 908 16.42 29.06 1.84
N THR A 909 15.47 28.67 2.69
CA THR A 909 14.08 28.38 2.30
C THR A 909 13.22 29.59 2.67
N VAL A 910 12.65 30.25 1.66
CA VAL A 910 11.99 31.55 1.82
C VAL A 910 10.47 31.36 1.87
N PHE A 911 9.82 31.85 2.94
CA PHE A 911 8.37 31.81 3.11
C PHE A 911 7.75 33.19 2.86
N VAL A 912 6.83 33.29 1.91
CA VAL A 912 6.12 34.51 1.56
C VAL A 912 4.70 34.48 2.12
N LYS A 913 4.44 35.35 3.12
CA LYS A 913 3.13 35.60 3.74
C LYS A 913 2.48 36.83 3.11
N GLY A 914 1.16 36.84 2.93
CA GLY A 914 0.46 37.90 2.19
C GLY A 914 -1.06 37.71 2.08
N ASP A 915 -1.73 38.78 1.65
CA ASP A 915 -3.18 38.85 1.46
C ASP A 915 -3.62 38.39 0.06
N ARG A 916 -4.94 38.29 -0.16
CA ARG A 916 -5.52 37.68 -1.36
C ARG A 916 -5.41 38.53 -2.63
N ASP A 917 -5.22 39.84 -2.51
CA ASP A 917 -4.95 40.73 -3.63
C ASP A 917 -3.45 41.01 -3.86
N ASP A 918 -2.57 40.43 -3.03
CA ASP A 918 -1.12 40.48 -3.23
C ASP A 918 -0.66 39.52 -4.33
N LYS A 919 0.57 39.76 -4.83
CA LYS A 919 1.17 39.02 -5.93
C LYS A 919 2.64 38.66 -5.67
N VAL A 920 3.05 37.46 -6.11
CA VAL A 920 4.45 37.11 -6.40
C VAL A 920 4.63 37.08 -7.93
N ASP A 921 5.61 37.84 -8.42
CA ASP A 921 6.03 37.91 -9.81
C ASP A 921 7.39 37.22 -9.93
N PHE A 922 7.42 36.03 -10.53
CA PHE A 922 8.66 35.27 -10.73
C PHE A 922 9.47 35.73 -11.96
N GLY A 923 8.93 36.71 -12.71
CA GLY A 923 9.64 37.46 -13.74
C GLY A 923 9.87 36.75 -15.06
N ASN A 924 10.32 37.51 -16.06
CA ASN A 924 10.86 36.97 -17.31
C ASN A 924 12.39 37.04 -17.30
N VAL A 925 13.05 35.88 -17.34
CA VAL A 925 14.51 35.77 -17.37
C VAL A 925 15.07 36.35 -18.68
N SER A 926 15.71 37.52 -18.59
CA SER A 926 16.35 38.21 -19.71
C SER A 926 17.87 38.23 -19.51
N PRO A 927 18.67 37.56 -20.36
CA PRO A 927 20.10 37.36 -20.10
C PRO A 927 20.94 38.61 -20.37
N ASN A 928 21.62 39.12 -19.34
CA ASN A 928 22.75 40.06 -19.40
C ASN A 928 23.40 40.15 -18.00
N ALA A 929 24.70 40.34 -17.81
CA ALA A 929 25.82 40.29 -18.76
C ALA A 929 27.16 40.06 -18.01
N ALA A 930 27.30 38.95 -17.28
CA ALA A 930 28.57 38.60 -16.61
C ALA A 930 28.85 37.08 -16.57
N ASN A 931 28.02 36.31 -15.85
CA ASN A 931 28.37 34.94 -15.45
C ASN A 931 27.52 33.83 -16.11
N LEU A 932 26.45 34.17 -16.83
CA LEU A 932 25.62 33.20 -17.55
C LEU A 932 26.13 33.00 -18.99
N LYS A 933 26.34 31.74 -19.38
CA LYS A 933 26.62 31.37 -20.78
C LYS A 933 25.37 31.60 -21.63
N GLU A 934 25.54 32.07 -22.87
CA GLU A 934 24.45 32.14 -23.86
C GLU A 934 23.81 30.74 -24.03
N GLY A 935 22.55 30.62 -23.60
CA GLY A 935 21.76 29.39 -23.73
C GLY A 935 20.78 29.15 -22.58
N ASN A 936 21.18 29.41 -21.33
CA ASN A 936 20.36 29.10 -20.16
C ASN A 936 19.26 30.16 -19.94
N LYS A 937 18.07 29.90 -20.51
CA LYS A 937 16.82 30.44 -19.97
C LYS A 937 16.31 29.47 -18.91
N GLY A 938 16.14 29.96 -17.68
CA GLY A 938 15.52 29.20 -16.61
C GLY A 938 14.03 29.42 -16.50
N SER A 939 13.37 28.50 -15.81
CA SER A 939 11.94 28.52 -15.49
C SER A 939 11.73 28.12 -14.03
N TRP A 940 10.66 28.63 -13.43
CA TRP A 940 10.20 28.23 -12.11
C TRP A 940 9.21 27.05 -12.23
N TYR A 941 9.35 26.07 -11.35
CA TYR A 941 8.53 24.87 -11.29
C TYR A 941 7.89 24.76 -9.90
N LYS A 942 6.60 24.43 -9.81
CA LYS A 942 5.97 24.09 -8.53
C LYS A 942 6.41 22.67 -8.14
N VAL A 943 7.07 22.54 -6.99
CA VAL A 943 7.71 21.30 -6.53
C VAL A 943 6.95 20.58 -5.41
N GLY A 944 6.00 21.26 -4.78
CA GLY A 944 5.14 20.68 -3.76
C GLY A 944 4.31 21.73 -3.03
N SER A 945 3.78 21.35 -1.87
CA SER A 945 3.13 22.25 -0.91
C SER A 945 3.54 21.85 0.51
N THR A 946 3.51 22.78 1.45
CA THR A 946 3.80 22.54 2.87
C THR A 946 2.83 23.33 3.76
N VAL A 947 2.78 23.00 5.05
CA VAL A 947 2.01 23.73 6.06
C VAL A 947 2.98 24.27 7.12
N LYS A 948 3.01 25.60 7.29
CA LYS A 948 3.78 26.29 8.33
C LYS A 948 2.82 27.20 9.10
N ASP A 949 2.88 27.17 10.43
CA ASP A 949 2.01 27.96 11.32
C ASP A 949 0.50 27.75 11.09
N GLY A 950 0.10 26.56 10.59
CA GLY A 950 -1.29 26.25 10.20
C GLY A 950 -1.72 26.83 8.84
N VAL A 951 -0.84 27.53 8.13
CA VAL A 951 -1.07 28.13 6.81
C VAL A 951 -0.45 27.24 5.72
N GLN A 952 -1.16 27.03 4.62
CA GLN A 952 -0.65 26.29 3.46
C GLN A 952 0.16 27.19 2.52
N TYR A 953 1.30 26.69 2.06
CA TYR A 953 2.18 27.33 1.07
C TYR A 953 2.47 26.38 -0.08
N ASP A 954 2.58 26.91 -1.28
CA ASP A 954 3.03 26.21 -2.49
C ASP A 954 4.52 26.51 -2.74
N GLY A 955 5.33 25.46 -2.91
CA GLY A 955 6.78 25.56 -3.09
C GLY A 955 7.18 25.66 -4.56
N TYR A 956 8.07 26.60 -4.88
CA TYR A 956 8.59 26.87 -6.21
C TYR A 956 10.12 26.83 -6.23
N GLU A 957 10.69 26.13 -7.21
CA GLU A 957 12.13 25.96 -7.43
C GLU A 957 12.50 26.48 -8.83
N PHE A 958 13.70 27.05 -8.98
CA PHE A 958 14.25 27.46 -10.28
C PHE A 958 15.14 26.35 -10.86
N ASN A 959 14.97 26.04 -12.16
CA ASN A 959 15.78 25.07 -12.94
C ASN A 959 15.86 23.61 -12.49
N HIS A 960 15.36 23.21 -11.31
CA HIS A 960 15.62 21.90 -10.71
C HIS A 960 17.13 21.61 -10.45
N GLN A 961 17.93 22.66 -10.24
CA GLN A 961 19.39 22.56 -10.00
C GLN A 961 19.95 23.63 -9.03
N ASP A 962 19.13 24.58 -8.57
CA ASP A 962 19.55 25.73 -7.75
C ASP A 962 18.98 25.58 -6.32
N ASP A 963 19.82 25.66 -5.28
CA ASP A 963 19.49 25.38 -3.85
C ASP A 963 18.45 26.35 -3.20
N THR A 964 17.72 27.16 -3.97
CA THR A 964 16.76 28.17 -3.48
C THR A 964 15.30 27.69 -3.65
N LEU A 965 14.58 27.55 -2.54
CA LEU A 965 13.17 27.11 -2.50
C LEU A 965 12.26 28.20 -1.92
N VAL A 966 11.27 28.65 -2.71
CA VAL A 966 10.33 29.72 -2.34
C VAL A 966 8.93 29.16 -2.10
N TYR A 967 8.45 29.25 -0.85
CA TYR A 967 7.11 28.85 -0.44
C TYR A 967 6.16 30.06 -0.40
N VAL A 968 5.18 30.09 -1.30
CA VAL A 968 4.19 31.18 -1.42
C VAL A 968 2.86 30.76 -0.80
N GLN A 969 2.31 31.56 0.11
CA GLN A 969 1.02 31.28 0.77
C GLN A 969 -0.12 31.09 -0.25
N ALA A 970 -0.94 30.05 -0.08
CA ALA A 970 -1.87 29.52 -1.09
C ALA A 970 -3.02 30.45 -1.55
N ASN A 971 -3.08 31.69 -1.06
CA ASN A 971 -4.05 32.71 -1.48
C ASN A 971 -3.43 33.87 -2.30
N ILE A 972 -2.10 33.97 -2.38
CA ILE A 972 -1.38 35.03 -3.10
C ILE A 972 -1.35 34.70 -4.60
N GLN A 973 -1.51 35.70 -5.47
CA GLN A 973 -1.42 35.46 -6.91
C GLN A 973 0.04 35.24 -7.36
N VAL A 974 0.37 34.01 -7.80
CA VAL A 974 1.64 33.73 -8.50
C VAL A 974 1.50 34.06 -10.00
N VAL A 975 2.49 34.76 -10.57
CA VAL A 975 2.57 35.21 -11.98
C VAL A 975 3.96 35.03 -12.57
#